data_AF-A0A938DU08-F1
#
_entry.id   AF-A0A938DU08-F1
#
_cell.length_a   1.000
_cell.length_b   1.000
_cell.length_c   1.000
_cell.angle_alpha   90.00
_cell.angle_beta   90.00
_cell.angle_gamma   90.00
#
_symmetry.space_group_name_H-M   'P 1'
#
loop_
_entity.id
_entity.type
_entity.pdbx_description
1 polymer ?
#
loop_
_entity_poly.entity_id
_entity_poly.type
_entity_poly.pdbx_seq_one_letter_code
_entity_poly.pdbx_strand_id
1 'polypeptide(L)'
;MQTIERADLTPSPEPPKRRTDALWIGLGILAIPLVALIVMSRLGVAAAVFVAFLAGVGVFVRWKQVMFFEVVAFCIHFDGIGLGPIRAGRILAAVALGVILWKLVAERWRPPAVPVLFWGPPMMLLIVAVGSGAWGGEPGPWLFAMGLLGLAFAMWSVAALLVDDHSKVMRYLRAFWVGGLVAGANGIFSVFIGGRSEGFGGDPNFFGLLQASLIPLTIYYRRHARTSKEKWLYSIALVYIFVAAAGAGSRSGAIGASLALVATMVLRPGLSPLRRVRTGVTALLAGGLLFFLLFFVNPVNAARGFSDRGAGRVDFWNVTIGIIRDNPLSGVGFGQSRGLIPERLASTPGVLELIETRSEVSSHNTLLDITADLGIIGLFVWIAVFGVTLYGFFRPRWPQYREVSIIMAAMMVPVFSGMFLLPLLNNKLAWSLVGLSAALQVPSRQARWRGYFAAGLRGQIRAAPDSLNRGGGERRRTTGGRVRQVDPNDPSSWTTPALARFDLRISQRYRRLVLAGAVVGAVVSATVAGGLPARYEASAAIVLPGLEDSPGTKRINVSADEAQGMQTIVQSGAYAQALRRLAGLDLSIEQVADRVGVRRPSFSVYLELTFTDSDLAVSEQVLPYLIPALDEVVADARRSSVGQVADEFRPIEPGQQRYYTGPLYVPVSDQATVAVVPRPVAWIVFFGMVTGMLVAAALVVLQQQRPRINNDDDLDAEVGVGVWAHVARLGRRFGATPAQFAQVVAAAQDRTPVRIGHRVAPVEGGPPQDSGDERPAIRRFVVTTPTPDRAARGLAAGVAAACAAQGQRVVLVDAQIDSPRLSMRLAPGRRRGLVQVSSGSASISQVMTRIRRFALPSAVRRTLGRASGNVRFIPAGTVRPRTDVLVSPAMLEELGPDVVAVVLAPSLLSRAPVSQWLGWADATLLTLVEGRTVTFDAEDAAGELRSLAAPPYGIVMLDV
;
A
#
# COMPACT_ATOMS: atom_id res chain seq x y z
N MET A 1 -14.08 -22.98 -17.86
CA MET A 1 -13.05 -24.03 -18.00
C MET A 1 -12.66 -24.10 -19.48
N GLN A 2 -11.38 -24.39 -19.77
CA GLN A 2 -10.78 -24.62 -21.10
C GLN A 2 -10.87 -23.49 -22.15
N THR A 3 -9.88 -22.58 -22.17
CA THR A 3 -9.21 -22.02 -23.38
C THR A 3 -8.16 -20.99 -22.97
N ILE A 4 -7.08 -21.41 -22.29
CA ILE A 4 -5.81 -20.66 -22.22
C ILE A 4 -4.68 -21.70 -22.08
N GLU A 5 -4.48 -22.52 -23.11
CA GLU A 5 -3.27 -23.34 -23.25
C GLU A 5 -2.71 -23.12 -24.67
N ARG A 6 -1.84 -22.11 -24.77
CA ARG A 6 -0.64 -22.16 -25.61
C ARG A 6 0.47 -21.52 -24.79
N ALA A 7 1.17 -22.37 -24.07
CA ALA A 7 2.36 -22.05 -23.30
C ALA A 7 3.56 -22.59 -24.09
N ASP A 8 3.81 -22.05 -25.27
CA ASP A 8 5.05 -22.33 -25.99
C ASP A 8 5.70 -20.99 -26.30
N LEU A 9 6.94 -20.83 -25.85
CA LEU A 9 7.81 -19.64 -25.94
C LEU A 9 7.67 -18.59 -24.82
N THR A 10 7.77 -19.02 -23.56
CA THR A 10 8.15 -18.12 -22.45
C THR A 10 9.66 -18.17 -22.25
N PRO A 11 10.40 -17.03 -22.25
CA PRO A 11 11.81 -17.03 -21.87
C PRO A 11 11.95 -17.55 -20.44
N SER A 12 12.91 -18.43 -20.21
CA SER A 12 13.25 -18.90 -18.87
C SER A 12 13.75 -17.72 -18.03
N PRO A 13 13.36 -17.60 -16.74
CA PRO A 13 13.86 -16.56 -15.85
C PRO A 13 15.40 -16.55 -15.84
N GLU A 14 16.00 -15.37 -15.64
CA GLU A 14 17.47 -15.23 -15.64
C GLU A 14 18.12 -16.31 -14.76
N PRO A 15 19.09 -17.07 -15.30
CA PRO A 15 19.72 -18.13 -14.54
C PRO A 15 20.51 -17.55 -13.35
N PRO A 16 20.55 -18.28 -12.22
CA PRO A 16 21.42 -17.92 -11.10
C PRO A 16 22.87 -17.74 -11.57
N LYS A 17 23.52 -16.65 -11.13
CA LYS A 17 24.89 -16.32 -11.55
C LYS A 17 25.87 -17.20 -10.76
N ARG A 18 26.21 -18.36 -11.33
CA ARG A 18 27.08 -19.44 -10.79
C ARG A 18 28.24 -18.98 -9.88
N ARG A 19 29.09 -18.05 -10.34
CA ARG A 19 30.26 -17.60 -9.57
C ARG A 19 29.87 -16.82 -8.32
N THR A 20 28.83 -16.00 -8.42
CA THR A 20 28.37 -15.17 -7.31
C THR A 20 27.59 -15.96 -6.26
N ASP A 21 26.77 -16.95 -6.65
CA ASP A 21 26.03 -17.77 -5.66
C ASP A 21 26.97 -18.68 -4.85
N ALA A 22 27.95 -19.31 -5.51
CA ALA A 22 28.97 -20.09 -4.80
C ALA A 22 29.81 -19.22 -3.86
N LEU A 23 30.15 -17.99 -4.27
CA LEU A 23 30.83 -17.03 -3.41
C LEU A 23 30.00 -16.67 -2.18
N TRP A 24 28.69 -16.40 -2.32
CA TRP A 24 27.85 -16.04 -1.18
C TRP A 24 27.60 -17.19 -0.21
N ILE A 25 27.44 -18.42 -0.71
CA ILE A 25 27.32 -19.61 0.15
C ILE A 25 28.66 -19.84 0.87
N GLY A 26 29.78 -19.71 0.16
CA GLY A 26 31.12 -19.76 0.74
C GLY A 26 31.32 -18.68 1.81
N LEU A 27 30.92 -17.43 1.54
CA LEU A 27 30.98 -16.31 2.49
C LEU A 27 30.07 -16.53 3.70
N GLY A 28 28.87 -17.09 3.52
CA GLY A 28 27.99 -17.44 4.64
C GLY A 28 28.61 -18.47 5.58
N ILE A 29 29.27 -19.48 5.02
CA ILE A 29 30.00 -20.50 5.80
C ILE A 29 31.28 -19.89 6.44
N LEU A 30 32.03 -19.09 5.69
CA LEU A 30 33.25 -18.41 6.16
C LEU A 30 32.98 -17.27 7.16
N ALA A 31 31.74 -16.77 7.24
CA ALA A 31 31.36 -15.76 8.23
C ALA A 31 31.32 -16.32 9.66
N ILE A 32 31.21 -17.64 9.84
CA ILE A 32 31.17 -18.31 11.15
C ILE A 32 32.39 -17.92 12.04
N PRO A 33 33.65 -18.09 11.59
CA PRO A 33 34.82 -17.68 12.39
C PRO A 33 34.95 -16.16 12.57
N LEU A 34 34.52 -15.34 11.60
CA LEU A 34 34.58 -13.87 11.71
C LEU A 34 33.60 -13.35 12.77
N VAL A 35 32.39 -13.90 12.82
CA VAL A 35 31.37 -13.59 13.83
C VAL A 35 31.82 -14.04 15.22
N ALA A 36 32.50 -15.19 15.33
CA ALA A 36 33.10 -15.65 16.58
C ALA A 36 34.11 -14.63 17.15
N LEU A 37 34.88 -13.96 16.29
CA LEU A 37 35.85 -12.93 16.66
C LEU A 37 35.18 -11.62 17.11
N ILE A 38 34.01 -11.29 16.57
CA ILE A 38 33.26 -10.05 16.86
C ILE A 38 32.53 -10.13 18.21
N VAL A 39 31.91 -11.29 18.51
CA VAL A 39 31.15 -11.51 19.75
C VAL A 39 32.03 -11.43 21.01
N MET A 40 33.34 -11.69 20.88
CA MET A 40 34.29 -11.64 22.00
C MET A 40 34.69 -10.23 22.45
N SER A 41 34.18 -9.15 21.82
CA SER A 41 34.59 -7.77 22.14
C SER A 41 33.42 -6.91 22.63
N ARG A 42 33.49 -6.45 23.89
CA ARG A 42 32.40 -5.73 24.58
C ARG A 42 32.08 -4.38 23.93
N LEU A 43 30.81 -4.21 23.54
CA LEU A 43 30.00 -2.99 23.31
C LEU A 43 30.54 -1.88 22.37
N GLY A 44 31.82 -1.51 22.38
CA GLY A 44 32.40 -0.53 21.44
C GLY A 44 32.45 -1.05 19.99
N VAL A 45 32.57 -2.37 19.83
CA VAL A 45 32.59 -3.02 18.51
C VAL A 45 31.20 -3.10 17.89
N ALA A 46 30.12 -3.21 18.66
CA ALA A 46 28.76 -3.18 18.10
C ALA A 46 28.44 -1.82 17.45
N ALA A 47 28.86 -0.72 18.06
CA ALA A 47 28.72 0.63 17.51
C ALA A 47 29.62 0.84 16.27
N ALA A 48 30.89 0.42 16.34
CA ALA A 48 31.83 0.51 15.22
C ALA A 48 31.42 -0.39 14.03
N VAL A 49 30.90 -1.59 14.30
CA VAL A 49 30.35 -2.52 13.30
C VAL A 49 29.06 -1.99 12.71
N PHE A 50 28.20 -1.34 13.51
CA PHE A 50 26.98 -0.72 12.99
C PHE A 50 27.32 0.45 12.05
N VAL A 51 28.27 1.32 12.44
CA VAL A 51 28.76 2.42 11.60
C VAL A 51 29.49 1.90 10.36
N ALA A 52 30.35 0.88 10.51
CA ALA A 52 31.05 0.25 9.40
C ALA A 52 30.09 -0.53 8.48
N PHE A 53 29.00 -1.08 9.01
CA PHE A 53 27.94 -1.72 8.24
C PHE A 53 27.17 -0.68 7.43
N LEU A 54 26.77 0.45 8.04
CA LEU A 54 26.09 1.54 7.31
C LEU A 54 27.00 2.19 6.27
N ALA A 55 28.27 2.45 6.62
CA ALA A 55 29.26 2.99 5.70
C ALA A 55 29.60 1.98 4.58
N GLY A 56 29.74 0.71 4.93
CA GLY A 56 29.97 -0.40 4.00
C GLY A 56 28.80 -0.57 3.03
N VAL A 57 27.56 -0.53 3.53
CA VAL A 57 26.35 -0.52 2.71
C VAL A 57 26.30 0.70 1.80
N GLY A 58 26.62 1.91 2.31
CA GLY A 58 26.66 3.14 1.52
C GLY A 58 27.71 3.10 0.39
N VAL A 59 28.93 2.64 0.70
CA VAL A 59 30.02 2.46 -0.28
C VAL A 59 29.68 1.35 -1.26
N PHE A 60 29.09 0.25 -0.81
CA PHE A 60 28.69 -0.90 -1.63
C PHE A 60 27.57 -0.55 -2.63
N VAL A 61 26.56 0.21 -2.20
CA VAL A 61 25.52 0.78 -3.07
C VAL A 61 26.14 1.68 -4.13
N ARG A 62 27.11 2.52 -3.74
CA ARG A 62 27.81 3.44 -4.66
C ARG A 62 28.70 2.72 -5.68
N TRP A 63 29.36 1.61 -5.31
CA TRP A 63 30.39 0.97 -6.14
C TRP A 63 29.91 -0.23 -6.98
N LYS A 64 28.87 -0.97 -6.55
CA LYS A 64 28.46 -2.23 -7.20
C LYS A 64 27.15 -2.15 -8.00
N GLN A 65 26.55 -0.98 -8.14
CA GLN A 65 25.18 -0.82 -8.68
C GLN A 65 24.13 -1.70 -7.96
N VAL A 66 24.37 -1.93 -6.66
CA VAL A 66 23.44 -2.65 -5.79
C VAL A 66 22.30 -1.71 -5.48
N MET A 67 21.08 -2.14 -5.77
CA MET A 67 19.92 -1.30 -5.62
C MET A 67 19.49 -1.26 -4.16
N PHE A 68 19.00 -0.11 -3.70
CA PHE A 68 18.57 0.08 -2.31
C PHE A 68 17.60 -1.02 -1.80
N PHE A 69 16.70 -1.53 -2.65
CA PHE A 69 15.77 -2.59 -2.27
C PHE A 69 16.46 -3.93 -1.96
N GLU A 70 17.62 -4.23 -2.57
CA GLU A 70 18.40 -5.45 -2.28
C GLU A 70 19.01 -5.36 -0.88
N VAL A 71 19.53 -4.18 -0.52
CA VAL A 71 20.01 -3.90 0.84
C VAL A 71 18.89 -4.11 1.85
N VAL A 72 17.70 -3.56 1.57
CA VAL A 72 16.54 -3.73 2.47
C VAL A 72 16.19 -5.21 2.65
N ALA A 73 16.11 -5.97 1.55
CA ALA A 73 15.82 -7.40 1.58
C ALA A 73 16.84 -8.21 2.39
N PHE A 74 18.13 -7.92 2.21
CA PHE A 74 19.22 -8.52 2.97
C PHE A 74 19.10 -8.21 4.47
N CYS A 75 18.85 -6.94 4.82
CA CYS A 75 18.78 -6.44 6.19
C CYS A 75 17.56 -6.91 6.99
N ILE A 76 16.59 -7.60 6.37
CA ILE A 76 15.44 -8.18 7.09
C ILE A 76 15.89 -9.07 8.26
N HIS A 77 17.02 -9.76 8.11
CA HIS A 77 17.55 -10.70 9.10
C HIS A 77 18.34 -10.06 10.25
N PHE A 78 18.55 -8.74 10.22
CA PHE A 78 19.50 -8.03 11.10
C PHE A 78 18.81 -7.09 12.09
N ASP A 79 17.54 -7.33 12.44
CA ASP A 79 16.77 -6.39 13.28
C ASP A 79 17.24 -6.29 14.73
N GLY A 80 17.89 -7.32 15.25
CA GLY A 80 18.44 -7.38 16.60
C GLY A 80 19.71 -6.55 16.78
N ILE A 81 20.32 -6.08 15.69
CA ILE A 81 21.49 -5.18 15.76
C ILE A 81 20.99 -3.76 16.09
N GLY A 82 21.39 -3.23 17.24
CA GLY A 82 21.01 -1.89 17.67
C GLY A 82 21.55 -1.51 19.05
N LEU A 83 21.38 -0.23 19.42
CA LEU A 83 21.70 0.30 20.74
C LEU A 83 20.42 0.85 21.37
N GLY A 84 19.96 0.21 22.45
CA GLY A 84 18.72 0.59 23.15
C GLY A 84 17.49 0.55 22.22
N PRO A 85 16.68 1.63 22.15
CA PRO A 85 15.49 1.66 21.30
C PRO A 85 15.79 1.80 19.80
N ILE A 86 17.05 2.07 19.42
CA ILE A 86 17.45 2.26 18.04
C ILE A 86 17.92 0.92 17.47
N ARG A 87 17.02 0.24 16.76
CA ARG A 87 17.28 -1.02 16.03
C ARG A 87 17.53 -0.78 14.55
N ALA A 88 18.34 -1.63 13.91
CA ALA A 88 18.68 -1.53 12.49
C ALA A 88 17.45 -1.49 11.58
N GLY A 89 16.37 -2.21 11.91
CA GLY A 89 15.11 -2.13 11.17
C GLY A 89 14.47 -0.75 11.17
N ARG A 90 14.47 -0.07 12.31
CA ARG A 90 13.88 1.28 12.45
C ARG A 90 14.66 2.30 11.64
N ILE A 91 16.00 2.22 11.67
CA ILE A 91 16.87 3.05 10.84
C ILE A 91 16.62 2.77 9.36
N LEU A 92 16.58 1.50 8.96
CA LEU A 92 16.33 1.11 7.58
C LEU A 92 14.96 1.61 7.07
N ALA A 93 13.93 1.55 7.91
CA ALA A 93 12.61 2.12 7.59
C ALA A 93 12.65 3.64 7.42
N ALA A 94 13.32 4.36 8.31
CA ALA A 94 13.49 5.81 8.19
C ALA A 94 14.25 6.19 6.91
N VAL A 95 15.34 5.48 6.59
CA VAL A 95 16.08 5.66 5.34
C VAL A 95 15.21 5.32 4.13
N ALA A 96 14.42 4.25 4.19
CA ALA A 96 13.52 3.86 3.10
C ALA A 96 12.45 4.92 2.82
N LEU A 97 11.81 5.45 3.86
CA LEU A 97 10.85 6.54 3.74
C LEU A 97 11.53 7.82 3.20
N GLY A 98 12.74 8.14 3.69
CA GLY A 98 13.54 9.25 3.20
C GLY A 98 13.89 9.13 1.73
N VAL A 99 14.33 7.95 1.28
CA VAL A 99 14.62 7.66 -0.14
C VAL A 99 13.35 7.81 -0.98
N ILE A 100 12.22 7.24 -0.56
CA ILE A 100 10.96 7.36 -1.31
C ILE A 100 10.53 8.82 -1.40
N LEU A 101 10.60 9.57 -0.30
CA LEU A 101 10.25 10.99 -0.28
C LEU A 101 11.19 11.83 -1.15
N TRP A 102 12.50 11.57 -1.08
CA TRP A 102 13.50 12.20 -1.96
C TRP A 102 13.19 11.94 -3.43
N LYS A 103 12.90 10.69 -3.80
CA LYS A 103 12.54 10.35 -5.18
C LYS A 103 11.26 11.07 -5.62
N LEU A 104 10.23 11.11 -4.77
CA LEU A 104 8.98 11.79 -5.07
C LEU A 104 9.15 13.31 -5.24
N VAL A 105 9.93 13.95 -4.36
CA VAL A 105 10.05 15.42 -4.29
C VAL A 105 11.17 15.95 -5.19
N ALA A 106 12.37 15.40 -5.07
CA ALA A 106 13.58 15.89 -5.75
C ALA A 106 13.68 15.35 -7.18
N GLU A 107 13.49 14.05 -7.38
CA GLU A 107 13.59 13.40 -8.69
C GLU A 107 12.27 13.44 -9.49
N ARG A 108 11.18 13.92 -8.86
CA ARG A 108 9.81 13.89 -9.44
C ARG A 108 9.43 12.48 -9.92
N TRP A 109 9.95 11.47 -9.23
CA TRP A 109 9.75 10.06 -9.56
C TRP A 109 8.26 9.70 -9.51
N ARG A 110 7.82 8.92 -10.50
CA ARG A 110 6.46 8.39 -10.56
C ARG A 110 6.46 6.93 -10.13
N PRO A 111 5.87 6.61 -8.97
CA PRO A 111 5.84 5.23 -8.51
C PRO A 111 4.95 4.37 -9.41
N PRO A 112 5.14 3.04 -9.40
CA PRO A 112 4.28 2.10 -10.10
C PRO A 112 2.81 2.25 -9.71
N ALA A 113 1.90 2.18 -10.68
CA ALA A 113 0.45 2.31 -10.48
C ALA A 113 -0.13 1.01 -9.90
N VAL A 114 0.11 0.76 -8.62
CA VAL A 114 -0.42 -0.40 -7.90
C VAL A 114 -1.97 -0.36 -7.90
N PRO A 115 -2.67 -1.44 -8.27
CA PRO A 115 -4.14 -1.46 -8.25
C PRO A 115 -4.71 -1.27 -6.84
N VAL A 116 -5.91 -0.65 -6.70
CA VAL A 116 -6.59 -0.40 -5.39
C VAL A 116 -6.56 -1.63 -4.51
N LEU A 117 -6.87 -2.77 -5.11
CA LEU A 117 -7.03 -4.02 -4.38
C LEU A 117 -5.81 -4.30 -3.47
N PHE A 118 -4.59 -3.98 -3.93
CA PHE A 118 -3.33 -4.34 -3.25
C PHE A 118 -2.77 -3.26 -2.31
N TRP A 119 -3.17 -1.99 -2.43
CA TRP A 119 -2.76 -0.93 -1.50
C TRP A 119 -3.89 -0.44 -0.59
N GLY A 120 -5.14 -0.68 -0.97
CA GLY A 120 -6.34 -0.26 -0.26
C GLY A 120 -6.47 -0.90 1.13
N PRO A 121 -6.35 -2.23 1.30
CA PRO A 121 -6.41 -2.86 2.62
C PRO A 121 -5.30 -2.39 3.57
N PRO A 122 -4.02 -2.30 3.17
CA PRO A 122 -3.01 -1.64 4.01
C PRO A 122 -3.43 -0.21 4.38
N MET A 123 -3.81 0.63 3.41
CA MET A 123 -4.25 2.00 3.69
C MET A 123 -5.43 2.07 4.67
N MET A 124 -6.39 1.16 4.57
CA MET A 124 -7.52 1.06 5.51
C MET A 124 -7.02 0.70 6.91
N LEU A 125 -6.06 -0.21 7.05
CA LEU A 125 -5.46 -0.55 8.35
C LEU A 125 -4.82 0.68 8.99
N LEU A 126 -4.09 1.49 8.20
CA LEU A 126 -3.51 2.75 8.68
C LEU A 126 -4.58 3.75 9.13
N ILE A 127 -5.66 3.91 8.34
CA ILE A 127 -6.78 4.80 8.69
C ILE A 127 -7.42 4.39 10.01
N VAL A 128 -7.72 3.09 10.18
CA VAL A 128 -8.35 2.56 11.40
C VAL A 128 -7.40 2.65 12.60
N ALA A 129 -6.11 2.34 12.42
CA ALA A 129 -5.10 2.44 13.48
C ALA A 129 -4.83 3.89 13.93
N VAL A 130 -4.86 4.85 13.00
CA VAL A 130 -4.75 6.28 13.34
C VAL A 130 -6.02 6.79 14.00
N GLY A 131 -7.19 6.41 13.46
CA GLY A 131 -8.48 6.79 14.03
C GLY A 131 -8.66 6.29 15.46
N SER A 132 -8.15 5.10 15.77
CA SER A 132 -8.26 4.51 17.11
C SER A 132 -7.44 5.23 18.18
N GLY A 133 -6.51 6.11 17.80
CA GLY A 133 -5.87 7.03 18.74
C GLY A 133 -6.87 7.96 19.43
N ALA A 134 -8.05 8.20 18.84
CA ALA A 134 -9.10 9.04 19.43
C ALA A 134 -9.75 8.43 20.69
N TRP A 135 -9.75 7.11 20.83
CA TRP A 135 -10.31 6.43 22.02
C TRP A 135 -9.31 5.54 22.76
N GLY A 136 -8.04 5.51 22.33
CA GLY A 136 -6.99 4.80 23.04
C GLY A 136 -6.71 5.44 24.41
N GLY A 137 -6.58 4.60 25.44
CA GLY A 137 -6.39 5.05 26.83
C GLY A 137 -5.07 5.80 27.05
N GLU A 138 -3.97 5.34 26.43
CA GLU A 138 -2.65 5.91 26.62
C GLU A 138 -1.91 6.24 25.29
N PRO A 139 -1.28 7.42 25.16
CA PRO A 139 -0.48 7.77 23.98
C PRO A 139 0.73 6.85 23.74
N GLY A 140 1.35 6.35 24.81
CA GLY A 140 2.59 5.57 24.75
C GLY A 140 2.46 4.26 23.96
N PRO A 141 1.55 3.35 24.35
CA PRO A 141 1.29 2.10 23.63
C PRO A 141 0.85 2.35 22.18
N TRP A 142 0.05 3.39 21.93
CA TRP A 142 -0.36 3.78 20.57
C TRP A 142 0.83 4.22 19.71
N LEU A 143 1.69 5.12 20.22
CA LEU A 143 2.90 5.57 19.51
C LEU A 143 3.84 4.40 19.20
N PHE A 144 3.99 3.47 20.14
CA PHE A 144 4.80 2.28 19.95
C PHE A 144 4.25 1.38 18.84
N ALA A 145 2.94 1.08 18.87
CA ALA A 145 2.28 0.28 17.83
C ALA A 145 2.31 0.97 16.46
N MET A 146 2.13 2.29 16.41
CA MET A 146 2.28 3.09 15.20
C MET A 146 3.71 3.07 14.66
N GLY A 147 4.74 3.03 15.52
CA GLY A 147 6.12 2.85 15.11
C GLY A 147 6.37 1.50 14.42
N LEU A 148 5.76 0.43 14.94
CA LEU A 148 5.80 -0.90 14.33
C LEU A 148 5.03 -0.93 12.99
N LEU A 149 3.85 -0.28 12.93
CA LEU A 149 3.09 -0.14 11.69
C LEU A 149 3.85 0.71 10.66
N GLY A 150 4.54 1.77 11.08
CA GLY A 150 5.37 2.60 10.21
C GLY A 150 6.53 1.80 9.58
N LEU A 151 7.19 0.94 10.36
CA LEU A 151 8.19 -0.01 9.86
C LEU A 151 7.59 -0.97 8.84
N ALA A 152 6.44 -1.56 9.14
CA ALA A 152 5.68 -2.40 8.23
C ALA A 152 5.39 -1.71 6.89
N PHE A 153 4.87 -0.48 6.93
CA PHE A 153 4.60 0.32 5.73
C PHE A 153 5.87 0.70 4.96
N ALA A 154 6.99 0.92 5.63
CA ALA A 154 8.26 1.16 4.96
C ALA A 154 8.70 -0.08 4.16
N MET A 155 8.62 -1.28 4.75
CA MET A 155 8.93 -2.54 4.06
C MET A 155 7.98 -2.79 2.88
N TRP A 156 6.69 -2.58 3.10
CA TRP A 156 5.68 -2.66 2.04
C TRP A 156 5.97 -1.68 0.91
N SER A 157 6.30 -0.41 1.22
CA SER A 157 6.54 0.64 0.23
C SER A 157 7.81 0.37 -0.59
N VAL A 158 8.88 -0.12 0.03
CA VAL A 158 10.09 -0.54 -0.69
C VAL A 158 9.77 -1.66 -1.67
N ALA A 159 9.09 -2.71 -1.19
CA ALA A 159 8.76 -3.86 -2.01
C ALA A 159 7.72 -3.55 -3.11
N ALA A 160 6.70 -2.75 -2.82
CA ALA A 160 5.63 -2.42 -3.77
C ALA A 160 6.05 -1.35 -4.79
N LEU A 161 6.87 -0.37 -4.39
CA LEU A 161 7.14 0.80 -5.20
C LEU A 161 8.53 0.78 -5.85
N LEU A 162 9.55 0.21 -5.21
CA LEU A 162 10.92 0.19 -5.75
C LEU A 162 11.26 -1.09 -6.53
N VAL A 163 10.49 -2.16 -6.34
CA VAL A 163 10.60 -3.41 -7.10
C VAL A 163 9.62 -3.36 -8.27
N ASP A 164 9.93 -2.53 -9.26
CA ASP A 164 9.10 -2.23 -10.43
C ASP A 164 9.47 -3.04 -11.68
N ASP A 165 10.13 -4.18 -11.52
CA ASP A 165 10.41 -5.12 -12.61
C ASP A 165 10.62 -6.54 -12.06
N HIS A 166 10.36 -7.55 -12.89
CA HIS A 166 10.56 -8.94 -12.52
C HIS A 166 12.01 -9.26 -12.18
N SER A 167 12.98 -8.71 -12.93
CA SER A 167 14.40 -8.90 -12.62
C SER A 167 14.70 -8.41 -11.19
N LYS A 168 14.04 -7.33 -10.76
CA LYS A 168 14.15 -6.77 -9.41
C LYS A 168 13.49 -7.67 -8.35
N VAL A 169 12.38 -8.36 -8.66
CA VAL A 169 11.77 -9.35 -7.76
C VAL A 169 12.77 -10.47 -7.46
N MET A 170 13.40 -11.04 -8.49
CA MET A 170 14.37 -12.12 -8.30
C MET A 170 15.63 -11.64 -7.57
N ARG A 171 16.10 -10.42 -7.86
CA ARG A 171 17.19 -9.77 -7.12
C ARG A 171 16.85 -9.55 -5.65
N TYR A 172 15.62 -9.11 -5.34
CA TYR A 172 15.13 -8.95 -3.98
C TYR A 172 15.11 -10.28 -3.23
N LEU A 173 14.51 -11.31 -3.82
CA LEU A 173 14.45 -12.65 -3.22
C LEU A 173 15.85 -13.24 -3.00
N ARG A 174 16.78 -13.02 -3.94
CA ARG A 174 18.16 -13.46 -3.81
C ARG A 174 18.89 -12.74 -2.68
N ALA A 175 18.72 -11.43 -2.56
CA ALA A 175 19.32 -10.65 -1.47
C ALA A 175 18.75 -11.07 -0.11
N PHE A 176 17.44 -11.31 -0.01
CA PHE A 176 16.80 -11.93 1.15
C PHE A 176 17.44 -13.29 1.47
N TRP A 177 17.58 -14.17 0.47
CA TRP A 177 18.15 -15.49 0.65
C TRP A 177 19.59 -15.47 1.16
N VAL A 178 20.44 -14.62 0.57
CA VAL A 178 21.83 -14.45 1.00
C VAL A 178 21.89 -13.91 2.44
N GLY A 179 21.07 -12.92 2.79
CA GLY A 179 20.97 -12.42 4.17
C GLY A 179 20.56 -13.51 5.16
N GLY A 180 19.65 -14.38 4.74
CA GLY A 180 19.19 -15.53 5.53
C GLY A 180 20.25 -16.58 5.78
N LEU A 181 21.11 -16.85 4.79
CA LEU A 181 22.28 -17.70 4.97
C LEU A 181 23.29 -17.07 5.95
N VAL A 182 23.59 -15.77 5.81
CA VAL A 182 24.51 -15.09 6.73
C VAL A 182 23.97 -15.09 8.18
N ALA A 183 22.66 -14.85 8.35
CA ALA A 183 22.04 -14.93 9.67
C ALA A 183 21.98 -16.37 10.20
N GLY A 184 21.83 -17.36 9.31
CA GLY A 184 22.00 -18.79 9.60
C GLY A 184 23.32 -19.10 10.28
N ALA A 185 24.39 -18.43 9.86
CA ALA A 185 25.74 -18.68 10.34
C ALA A 185 25.89 -18.26 11.79
N ASN A 186 25.40 -17.06 12.11
CA ASN A 186 25.33 -16.59 13.48
C ASN A 186 24.44 -17.49 14.34
N GLY A 187 23.26 -17.89 13.82
CA GLY A 187 22.35 -18.76 14.53
C GLY A 187 22.96 -20.12 14.91
N ILE A 188 23.64 -20.78 13.95
CA ILE A 188 24.36 -22.03 14.19
C ILE A 188 25.50 -21.81 15.19
N PHE A 189 26.25 -20.71 15.06
CA PHE A 189 27.30 -20.36 16.00
C PHE A 189 26.77 -20.15 17.42
N SER A 190 25.62 -19.48 17.59
CA SER A 190 24.97 -19.30 18.89
C SER A 190 24.67 -20.63 19.57
N VAL A 191 24.27 -21.66 18.80
CA VAL A 191 24.06 -23.02 19.34
C VAL A 191 25.36 -23.63 19.84
N PHE A 192 26.47 -23.46 19.11
CA PHE A 192 27.77 -24.00 19.52
C PHE A 192 28.31 -23.39 20.83
N ILE A 193 27.96 -22.14 21.14
CA ILE A 193 28.34 -21.47 22.40
C ILE A 193 27.30 -21.68 23.52
N GLY A 194 26.34 -22.60 23.34
CA GLY A 194 25.32 -22.94 24.35
C GLY A 194 24.09 -22.04 24.38
N GLY A 195 23.96 -21.10 23.43
CA GLY A 195 22.79 -20.24 23.26
C GLY A 195 21.73 -20.84 22.33
N ARG A 196 20.58 -20.15 22.21
CA ARG A 196 19.59 -20.46 21.16
C ARG A 196 20.00 -19.75 19.87
N SER A 197 19.60 -20.32 18.73
CA SER A 197 19.80 -19.68 17.42
C SER A 197 18.83 -18.51 17.26
N GLU A 198 19.34 -17.28 17.39
CA GLU A 198 18.56 -16.03 17.26
C GLU A 198 18.94 -15.25 15.99
N GLY A 199 19.95 -15.72 15.26
CA GLY A 199 20.57 -15.00 14.15
C GLY A 199 20.97 -13.59 14.57
N PHE A 200 20.85 -12.63 13.66
CA PHE A 200 21.02 -11.20 13.99
C PHE A 200 19.69 -10.52 14.35
N GLY A 201 18.64 -11.30 14.63
CA GLY A 201 17.29 -10.81 14.91
C GLY A 201 17.01 -10.59 16.40
N GLY A 202 17.73 -11.28 17.29
CA GLY A 202 17.55 -11.20 18.74
C GLY A 202 16.28 -11.87 19.28
N ASP A 203 15.53 -12.60 18.43
CA ASP A 203 14.41 -13.44 18.84
C ASP A 203 14.46 -14.78 18.07
N PRO A 204 14.58 -15.92 18.79
CA PRO A 204 14.70 -17.23 18.16
C PRO A 204 13.43 -17.64 17.40
N ASN A 205 12.26 -17.14 17.80
CA ASN A 205 11.00 -17.47 17.15
C ASN A 205 10.86 -16.77 15.78
N PHE A 206 11.16 -15.46 15.72
CA PHE A 206 11.21 -14.75 14.45
C PHE A 206 12.30 -15.31 13.55
N PHE A 207 13.47 -15.63 14.10
CA PHE A 207 14.55 -16.23 13.34
C PHE A 207 14.16 -17.59 12.75
N GLY A 208 13.56 -18.48 13.53
CA GLY A 208 13.06 -19.76 13.04
C GLY A 208 12.01 -19.62 11.93
N LEU A 209 11.14 -18.60 12.01
CA LEU A 209 10.18 -18.27 10.96
C LEU A 209 10.88 -17.78 9.67
N LEU A 210 11.88 -16.90 9.79
CA LEU A 210 12.66 -16.42 8.64
C LEU A 210 13.39 -17.57 7.95
N GLN A 211 14.03 -18.47 8.70
CA GLN A 211 14.69 -19.67 8.16
C GLN A 211 13.69 -20.60 7.47
N ALA A 212 12.52 -20.81 8.07
CA ALA A 212 11.44 -21.59 7.45
C ALA A 212 11.01 -21.00 6.09
N SER A 213 10.93 -19.68 5.97
CA SER A 213 10.60 -18.99 4.71
C SER A 213 11.71 -19.09 3.65
N LEU A 214 12.94 -19.49 3.98
CA LEU A 214 14.00 -19.75 2.99
C LEU A 214 13.86 -21.11 2.29
N ILE A 215 13.10 -22.05 2.88
CA ILE A 215 12.94 -23.41 2.34
C ILE A 215 12.31 -23.40 0.93
N PRO A 216 11.16 -22.73 0.68
CA PRO A 216 10.57 -22.68 -0.66
C PRO A 216 11.53 -22.11 -1.70
N LEU A 217 12.25 -21.06 -1.33
CA LEU A 217 13.15 -20.32 -2.21
C LEU A 217 14.41 -21.13 -2.55
N THR A 218 14.97 -21.85 -1.58
CA THR A 218 16.13 -22.73 -1.79
C THR A 218 15.76 -23.92 -2.68
N ILE A 219 14.56 -24.49 -2.50
CA ILE A 219 14.03 -25.53 -3.38
C ILE A 219 13.84 -24.99 -4.80
N TYR A 220 13.33 -23.77 -4.96
CA TYR A 220 13.21 -23.12 -6.25
C TYR A 220 14.57 -22.98 -6.95
N TYR A 221 15.59 -22.47 -6.26
CA TYR A 221 16.95 -22.35 -6.83
C TYR A 221 17.56 -23.70 -7.18
N ARG A 222 17.36 -24.73 -6.33
CA ARG A 222 17.79 -26.10 -6.63
C ARG A 222 17.13 -26.67 -7.88
N ARG A 223 15.83 -26.41 -8.10
CA ARG A 223 15.09 -26.88 -9.29
C ARG A 223 15.59 -26.24 -10.58
N HIS A 224 15.99 -24.98 -10.52
CA HIS A 224 16.45 -24.18 -11.68
C HIS A 224 17.98 -24.19 -11.87
N ALA A 225 18.70 -24.94 -11.03
CA ALA A 225 20.13 -25.15 -11.17
C ALA A 225 20.45 -25.92 -12.47
N ARG A 226 21.36 -25.36 -13.27
CA ARG A 226 21.74 -25.91 -14.59
C ARG A 226 22.71 -27.08 -14.46
N THR A 227 23.57 -27.05 -13.44
CA THR A 227 24.62 -28.04 -13.25
C THR A 227 24.39 -28.91 -12.02
N SER A 228 24.90 -30.15 -12.05
CA SER A 228 24.85 -31.04 -10.88
C SER A 228 25.58 -30.45 -9.66
N LYS A 229 26.65 -29.68 -9.88
CA LYS A 229 27.38 -28.97 -8.82
C LYS A 229 26.50 -27.93 -8.12
N GLU A 230 25.74 -27.14 -8.89
CA GLU A 230 24.78 -26.18 -8.33
C GLU A 230 23.65 -26.88 -7.56
N LYS A 231 23.13 -28.01 -8.10
CA LYS A 231 22.11 -28.80 -7.38
C LYS A 231 22.61 -29.29 -6.03
N TRP A 232 23.85 -29.78 -5.97
CA TRP A 232 24.49 -30.19 -4.71
C TRP A 232 24.66 -29.01 -3.76
N LEU A 233 25.16 -27.88 -4.26
CA LEU A 233 25.37 -26.67 -3.48
C LEU A 233 24.07 -26.15 -2.83
N TYR A 234 22.96 -26.10 -3.57
CA TYR A 234 21.67 -25.72 -3.01
C TYR A 234 21.08 -26.78 -2.08
N SER A 235 21.45 -28.06 -2.25
CA SER A 235 21.06 -29.12 -1.31
C SER A 235 21.78 -28.96 0.03
N ILE A 236 23.07 -28.61 0.00
CA ILE A 236 23.85 -28.28 1.21
C ILE A 236 23.26 -27.04 1.88
N ALA A 237 22.93 -25.99 1.13
CA ALA A 237 22.28 -24.80 1.66
C ALA A 237 20.92 -25.11 2.32
N LEU A 238 20.15 -26.06 1.77
CA LEU A 238 18.89 -26.48 2.37
C LEU A 238 19.08 -27.22 3.70
N VAL A 239 20.05 -28.14 3.78
CA VAL A 239 20.42 -28.80 5.04
C VAL A 239 20.87 -27.78 6.08
N TYR A 240 21.70 -26.82 5.66
CA TYR A 240 22.14 -25.72 6.49
C TYR A 240 20.99 -24.90 7.08
N ILE A 241 19.98 -24.56 6.26
CA ILE A 241 18.77 -23.85 6.71
C ILE A 241 18.00 -24.68 7.75
N PHE A 242 17.89 -26.01 7.57
CA PHE A 242 17.25 -26.88 8.55
C PHE A 242 18.00 -26.91 9.88
N VAL A 243 19.33 -26.98 9.86
CA VAL A 243 20.15 -26.95 11.08
C VAL A 243 19.98 -25.60 11.80
N ALA A 244 20.04 -24.49 11.07
CA ALA A 244 19.81 -23.17 11.63
C ALA A 244 18.41 -23.04 12.26
N ALA A 245 17.36 -23.54 11.57
CA ALA A 245 15.99 -23.53 12.08
C ALA A 245 15.80 -24.43 13.31
N ALA A 246 16.43 -25.63 13.35
CA ALA A 246 16.41 -26.53 14.49
C ALA A 246 17.06 -25.89 15.73
N GLY A 247 18.19 -25.22 15.51
CA GLY A 247 18.91 -24.47 16.54
C GLY A 247 18.07 -23.37 17.19
N ALA A 248 17.05 -22.86 16.49
CA ALA A 248 16.18 -21.82 17.03
C ALA A 248 15.28 -22.37 18.14
N GLY A 249 14.97 -23.67 18.10
CA GLY A 249 14.05 -24.31 19.04
C GLY A 249 12.64 -23.70 18.98
N SER A 250 12.27 -23.08 17.86
CA SER A 250 10.96 -22.43 17.69
C SER A 250 9.92 -23.44 17.23
N ARG A 251 8.86 -23.67 18.04
CA ARG A 251 7.72 -24.53 17.64
C ARG A 251 7.03 -23.99 16.38
N SER A 252 6.79 -22.67 16.33
CA SER A 252 6.18 -22.02 15.16
C SER A 252 7.09 -22.09 13.93
N GLY A 253 8.41 -22.02 14.12
CA GLY A 253 9.42 -22.23 13.08
C GLY A 253 9.40 -23.66 12.53
N ALA A 254 9.33 -24.68 13.39
CA ALA A 254 9.24 -26.08 12.98
C ALA A 254 7.95 -26.38 12.21
N ILE A 255 6.79 -25.95 12.73
CA ILE A 255 5.50 -26.07 12.05
C ILE A 255 5.54 -25.32 10.71
N GLY A 256 6.05 -24.08 10.71
CA GLY A 256 6.18 -23.25 9.52
C GLY A 256 7.07 -23.91 8.47
N ALA A 257 8.21 -24.48 8.84
CA ALA A 257 9.14 -25.15 7.95
C ALA A 257 8.50 -26.38 7.28
N SER A 258 7.81 -27.21 8.07
CA SER A 258 7.09 -28.37 7.57
C SER A 258 5.98 -27.99 6.61
N LEU A 259 5.14 -27.00 6.96
CA LEU A 259 4.07 -26.54 6.09
C LEU A 259 4.62 -25.86 4.83
N ALA A 260 5.73 -25.14 4.91
CA ALA A 260 6.41 -24.53 3.75
C ALA A 260 6.94 -25.60 2.79
N LEU A 261 7.53 -26.68 3.30
CA LEU A 261 7.97 -27.81 2.50
C LEU A 261 6.77 -28.45 1.77
N VAL A 262 5.68 -28.72 2.50
CA VAL A 262 4.44 -29.26 1.92
C VAL A 262 3.89 -28.36 0.83
N ALA A 263 3.74 -27.06 1.12
CA ALA A 263 3.21 -26.08 0.18
C ALA A 263 4.08 -25.99 -1.10
N THR A 264 5.41 -26.00 -0.96
CA THR A 264 6.35 -25.92 -2.10
C THR A 264 6.27 -27.15 -3.03
N MET A 265 5.91 -28.31 -2.48
CA MET A 265 5.74 -29.54 -3.26
C MET A 265 4.35 -29.61 -3.91
N VAL A 266 3.30 -29.30 -3.14
CA VAL A 266 1.89 -29.44 -3.58
C VAL A 266 1.47 -28.34 -4.54
N LEU A 267 1.89 -27.09 -4.31
CA LEU A 267 1.49 -25.95 -5.13
C LEU A 267 2.24 -25.87 -6.47
N ARG A 268 3.17 -26.80 -6.74
CA ARG A 268 3.96 -26.80 -7.96
C ARG A 268 3.06 -26.73 -9.21
N PRO A 269 3.24 -25.71 -10.08
CA PRO A 269 2.45 -25.61 -11.30
C PRO A 269 2.73 -26.79 -12.25
N GLY A 270 1.71 -27.20 -13.02
CA GLY A 270 1.81 -28.29 -14.01
C GLY A 270 1.59 -29.72 -13.49
N LEU A 271 1.32 -29.92 -12.19
CA LEU A 271 0.96 -31.24 -11.66
C LEU A 271 -0.49 -31.61 -12.00
N SER A 272 -0.70 -32.78 -12.62
CA SER A 272 -2.03 -33.38 -12.80
C SER A 272 -2.67 -33.71 -11.43
N PRO A 273 -4.02 -33.79 -11.32
CA PRO A 273 -4.69 -34.04 -10.05
C PRO A 273 -4.17 -35.28 -9.31
N LEU A 274 -4.01 -36.41 -10.01
CA LEU A 274 -3.49 -37.66 -9.42
C LEU A 274 -2.04 -37.54 -8.96
N ARG A 275 -1.18 -36.88 -9.76
CA ARG A 275 0.22 -36.62 -9.37
C ARG A 275 0.28 -35.67 -8.18
N ARG A 276 -0.64 -34.70 -8.08
CA ARG A 276 -0.73 -33.77 -6.96
C ARG A 276 -1.11 -34.48 -5.67
N VAL A 277 -2.06 -35.43 -5.71
CA VAL A 277 -2.41 -36.26 -4.54
C VAL A 277 -1.21 -37.08 -4.08
N ARG A 278 -0.54 -37.81 -4.99
CA ARG A 278 0.67 -38.60 -4.65
C ARG A 278 1.78 -37.71 -4.08
N THR A 279 2.08 -36.59 -4.74
CA THR A 279 3.06 -35.60 -4.25
C THR A 279 2.64 -35.05 -2.89
N GLY A 280 1.35 -34.85 -2.66
CA GLY A 280 0.80 -34.39 -1.38
C GLY A 280 1.02 -35.37 -0.26
N VAL A 281 0.77 -36.67 -0.48
CA VAL A 281 1.06 -37.71 0.53
C VAL A 281 2.56 -37.76 0.84
N THR A 282 3.42 -37.79 -0.17
CA THR A 282 4.87 -37.77 0.04
C THR A 282 5.33 -36.50 0.76
N ALA A 283 4.76 -35.36 0.41
CA ALA A 283 5.08 -34.08 1.03
C ALA A 283 4.62 -34.02 2.49
N LEU A 284 3.45 -34.57 2.83
CA LEU A 284 2.96 -34.67 4.20
C LEU A 284 3.86 -35.57 5.05
N LEU A 285 4.28 -36.72 4.53
CA LEU A 285 5.23 -37.60 5.23
C LEU A 285 6.59 -36.91 5.45
N ALA A 286 7.13 -36.25 4.41
CA ALA A 286 8.37 -35.51 4.50
C ALA A 286 8.27 -34.30 5.47
N GLY A 287 7.15 -33.58 5.44
CA GLY A 287 6.85 -32.48 6.35
C GLY A 287 6.68 -32.93 7.79
N GLY A 288 6.01 -34.07 8.02
CA GLY A 288 5.87 -34.69 9.33
C GLY A 288 7.22 -35.15 9.89
N LEU A 289 8.05 -35.79 9.07
CA LEU A 289 9.41 -36.16 9.44
C LEU A 289 10.27 -34.92 9.74
N LEU A 290 10.19 -33.87 8.92
CA LEU A 290 10.89 -32.61 9.18
C LEU A 290 10.43 -31.98 10.49
N PHE A 291 9.13 -31.97 10.78
CA PHE A 291 8.59 -31.44 12.03
C PHE A 291 9.17 -32.23 13.21
N PHE A 292 9.10 -33.57 13.13
CA PHE A 292 9.63 -34.46 14.15
C PHE A 292 11.12 -34.19 14.42
N LEU A 293 11.93 -34.11 13.36
CA LEU A 293 13.36 -33.79 13.48
C LEU A 293 13.59 -32.41 14.11
N LEU A 294 12.95 -31.36 13.61
CA LEU A 294 13.14 -30.00 14.13
C LEU A 294 12.64 -29.84 15.58
N PHE A 295 11.58 -30.57 15.95
CA PHE A 295 10.98 -30.49 17.28
C PHE A 295 11.79 -31.28 18.32
N PHE A 296 12.16 -32.52 18.04
CA PHE A 296 12.78 -33.42 19.02
C PHE A 296 14.32 -33.37 19.06
N VAL A 297 14.99 -32.88 18.01
CA VAL A 297 16.45 -32.67 18.04
C VAL A 297 16.83 -31.55 19.01
N ASN A 298 15.91 -30.62 19.29
CA ASN A 298 16.15 -29.57 20.27
C ASN A 298 15.81 -30.06 21.70
N PRO A 299 16.79 -30.18 22.61
CA PRO A 299 16.57 -30.72 23.95
C PRO A 299 15.60 -29.87 24.79
N VAL A 300 15.51 -28.56 24.54
CA VAL A 300 14.56 -27.66 25.23
C VAL A 300 13.12 -27.97 24.84
N ASN A 301 12.87 -28.25 23.56
CA ASN A 301 11.54 -28.62 23.09
C ASN A 301 11.16 -30.03 23.54
N ALA A 302 12.10 -30.97 23.50
CA ALA A 302 11.90 -32.33 23.99
C ALA A 302 11.57 -32.34 25.50
N ALA A 303 12.27 -31.55 26.32
CA ALA A 303 12.04 -31.45 27.75
C ALA A 303 10.72 -30.74 28.12
N ARG A 304 10.34 -29.68 27.38
CA ARG A 304 9.07 -28.95 27.62
C ARG A 304 7.83 -29.71 27.12
N GLY A 305 8.00 -30.65 26.20
CA GLY A 305 6.92 -31.40 25.58
C GLY A 305 5.88 -30.51 24.90
N PHE A 306 4.62 -30.98 24.85
CA PHE A 306 3.46 -30.25 24.32
C PHE A 306 2.68 -29.46 25.39
N SER A 307 3.16 -29.38 26.63
CA SER A 307 2.43 -28.66 27.67
C SER A 307 2.45 -27.14 27.40
N ASP A 308 1.25 -26.53 27.28
CA ASP A 308 1.07 -25.09 27.06
C ASP A 308 1.08 -24.27 28.37
N ARG A 309 0.92 -24.94 29.51
CA ARG A 309 0.96 -24.31 30.85
C ARG A 309 2.34 -23.72 31.19
N GLY A 310 3.42 -24.26 30.63
CA GLY A 310 4.78 -23.73 30.87
C GLY A 310 5.09 -22.37 30.23
N ALA A 311 4.14 -21.73 29.51
CA ALA A 311 4.35 -20.43 28.86
C ALA A 311 3.25 -19.38 29.12
N GLY A 312 2.20 -19.70 29.89
CA GLY A 312 1.12 -18.75 30.25
C GLY A 312 0.24 -18.24 29.09
N ARG A 313 0.28 -18.86 27.90
CA ARG A 313 -0.38 -18.33 26.68
C ARG A 313 -1.90 -18.41 26.73
N VAL A 314 -2.44 -19.49 27.29
CA VAL A 314 -3.90 -19.68 27.43
C VAL A 314 -4.47 -18.59 28.33
N ASP A 315 -3.74 -18.21 29.37
CA ASP A 315 -4.14 -17.14 30.28
C ASP A 315 -4.14 -15.78 29.57
N PHE A 316 -3.09 -15.47 28.80
CA PHE A 316 -3.09 -14.26 27.95
C PHE A 316 -4.25 -14.26 26.95
N TRP A 317 -4.61 -15.41 26.36
CA TRP A 317 -5.73 -15.49 25.41
C TRP A 317 -7.07 -15.27 26.10
N ASN A 318 -7.30 -15.85 27.28
CA ASN A 318 -8.53 -15.67 28.05
C ASN A 318 -8.71 -14.19 28.42
N VAL A 319 -7.65 -13.53 28.90
CA VAL A 319 -7.64 -12.10 29.18
C VAL A 319 -7.94 -11.27 27.93
N THR A 320 -7.27 -11.58 26.82
CA THR A 320 -7.45 -10.86 25.55
C THR A 320 -8.88 -11.04 25.00
N ILE A 321 -9.48 -12.22 25.15
CA ILE A 321 -10.88 -12.48 24.79
C ILE A 321 -11.81 -11.66 25.68
N GLY A 322 -11.51 -11.51 26.97
CA GLY A 322 -12.21 -10.58 27.86
C GLY A 322 -12.20 -9.15 27.31
N ILE A 323 -11.02 -8.63 26.95
CA ILE A 323 -10.88 -7.30 26.33
C ILE A 323 -11.71 -7.16 25.05
N ILE A 324 -11.74 -8.20 24.21
CA ILE A 324 -12.54 -8.22 22.97
C ILE A 324 -14.04 -8.20 23.28
N ARG A 325 -14.51 -8.91 24.31
CA ARG A 325 -15.93 -8.92 24.70
C ARG A 325 -16.40 -7.55 25.16
N ASP A 326 -15.54 -6.79 25.83
CA ASP A 326 -15.86 -5.46 26.32
C ASP A 326 -15.96 -4.44 25.18
N ASN A 327 -15.13 -4.58 24.14
CA ASN A 327 -15.06 -3.63 23.02
C ASN A 327 -15.03 -4.33 21.64
N PRO A 328 -16.09 -5.05 21.25
CA PRO A 328 -16.03 -5.98 20.12
C PRO A 328 -15.92 -5.30 18.75
N LEU A 329 -16.46 -4.09 18.59
CA LEU A 329 -16.52 -3.41 17.29
C LEU A 329 -15.27 -2.57 16.99
N SER A 330 -14.90 -1.68 17.92
CA SER A 330 -13.81 -0.71 17.76
C SER A 330 -12.50 -1.14 18.40
N GLY A 331 -12.53 -2.13 19.30
CA GLY A 331 -11.40 -2.44 20.18
C GLY A 331 -11.08 -1.31 21.15
N VAL A 332 -10.03 -1.52 21.95
CA VAL A 332 -9.59 -0.58 23.00
C VAL A 332 -8.66 0.54 22.50
N GLY A 333 -8.29 0.53 21.22
CA GLY A 333 -7.31 1.44 20.63
C GLY A 333 -6.04 0.70 20.21
N PHE A 334 -5.38 1.17 19.14
CA PHE A 334 -4.20 0.49 18.60
C PHE A 334 -3.06 0.46 19.64
N GLY A 335 -2.51 -0.73 19.88
CA GLY A 335 -1.43 -0.97 20.83
C GLY A 335 -1.84 -1.05 22.30
N GLN A 336 -3.11 -0.78 22.65
CA GLN A 336 -3.55 -0.65 24.06
C GLN A 336 -3.66 -2.01 24.77
N SER A 337 -3.99 -3.08 24.05
CA SER A 337 -4.12 -4.42 24.64
C SER A 337 -2.86 -4.86 25.40
N ARG A 338 -1.66 -4.46 24.95
CA ARG A 338 -0.40 -4.77 25.63
C ARG A 338 -0.29 -4.20 27.04
N GLY A 339 -0.91 -3.05 27.30
CA GLY A 339 -0.96 -2.44 28.64
C GLY A 339 -2.03 -3.09 29.52
N LEU A 340 -3.17 -3.44 28.92
CA LEU A 340 -4.33 -4.01 29.63
C LEU A 340 -4.18 -5.49 29.99
N ILE A 341 -3.45 -6.28 29.20
CA ILE A 341 -3.24 -7.71 29.47
C ILE A 341 -2.56 -7.94 30.83
N PRO A 342 -1.41 -7.32 31.18
CA PRO A 342 -0.80 -7.54 32.49
C PRO A 342 -1.68 -7.05 33.64
N GLU A 343 -2.39 -5.93 33.48
CA GLU A 343 -3.33 -5.42 34.49
C GLU A 343 -4.46 -6.43 34.78
N ARG A 344 -5.06 -6.98 33.72
CA ARG A 344 -6.18 -7.92 33.85
C ARG A 344 -5.76 -9.36 34.18
N LEU A 345 -4.48 -9.67 34.05
CA LEU A 345 -3.98 -11.00 34.39
C LEU A 345 -4.14 -11.31 35.87
N ALA A 346 -3.98 -10.29 36.72
CA ALA A 346 -4.10 -10.41 38.17
C ALA A 346 -5.54 -10.68 38.65
N SER A 347 -6.54 -10.23 37.87
CA SER A 347 -7.96 -10.28 38.24
C SER A 347 -8.77 -11.34 37.48
N THR A 348 -8.18 -12.07 36.52
CA THR A 348 -8.91 -13.07 35.73
C THR A 348 -8.99 -14.42 36.46
N PRO A 349 -10.20 -14.93 36.78
CA PRO A 349 -10.36 -16.21 37.48
C PRO A 349 -9.78 -17.38 36.69
N GLY A 350 -9.01 -18.24 37.36
CA GLY A 350 -8.42 -19.45 36.75
C GLY A 350 -7.03 -19.25 36.11
N VAL A 351 -6.45 -18.05 36.20
CA VAL A 351 -5.06 -17.77 35.84
C VAL A 351 -4.15 -18.07 37.04
N LEU A 352 -3.14 -18.93 36.87
CA LEU A 352 -2.12 -19.23 37.89
C LEU A 352 -0.99 -18.18 37.80
N GLU A 353 -0.41 -17.79 38.95
CA GLU A 353 0.70 -16.83 39.05
C GLU A 353 1.79 -17.08 37.99
N LEU A 354 1.98 -16.10 37.10
CA LEU A 354 3.15 -16.07 36.24
C LEU A 354 4.34 -15.56 37.06
N ILE A 355 5.19 -16.49 37.50
CA ILE A 355 6.42 -16.27 38.29
C ILE A 355 7.51 -15.51 37.48
N GLU A 356 7.28 -15.20 36.20
CA GLU A 356 8.29 -14.55 35.35
C GLU A 356 7.96 -13.09 35.02
N THR A 357 8.85 -12.20 35.46
CA THR A 357 8.99 -10.80 35.03
C THR A 357 9.31 -10.74 33.52
N ARG A 358 8.30 -10.88 32.65
CA ARG A 358 8.48 -10.68 31.20
C ARG A 358 8.20 -9.23 30.82
N SER A 359 9.18 -8.61 30.18
CA SER A 359 9.12 -7.22 29.68
C SER A 359 8.30 -7.07 28.38
N GLU A 360 7.93 -8.17 27.71
CA GLU A 360 7.06 -8.18 26.53
C GLU A 360 5.76 -8.92 26.85
N VAL A 361 4.67 -8.16 27.08
CA VAL A 361 3.33 -8.72 27.32
C VAL A 361 2.48 -8.55 26.05
N SER A 362 2.13 -9.66 25.41
CA SER A 362 1.27 -9.77 24.22
C SER A 362 0.60 -11.13 24.26
N SER A 363 -0.57 -11.26 23.62
CA SER A 363 -1.24 -12.57 23.50
C SER A 363 -0.42 -13.60 22.71
N HIS A 364 0.66 -13.17 22.05
CA HIS A 364 1.41 -13.96 21.09
C HIS A 364 0.51 -14.54 20.00
N ASN A 365 -0.60 -13.86 19.68
CA ASN A 365 -1.51 -14.20 18.62
C ASN A 365 -1.95 -12.89 17.97
N THR A 366 -1.45 -12.62 16.77
CA THR A 366 -1.71 -11.34 16.09
C THR A 366 -3.19 -11.12 15.81
N LEU A 367 -3.96 -12.20 15.59
CA LEU A 367 -5.39 -12.06 15.34
C LEU A 367 -6.11 -11.58 16.61
N LEU A 368 -5.72 -12.11 17.78
CA LEU A 368 -6.28 -11.64 19.06
C LEU A 368 -5.80 -10.23 19.39
N ASP A 369 -4.50 -9.93 19.24
CA ASP A 369 -3.96 -8.59 19.48
C ASP A 369 -4.68 -7.53 18.61
N ILE A 370 -4.80 -7.77 17.30
CA ILE A 370 -5.48 -6.84 16.38
C ILE A 370 -6.98 -6.72 16.70
N THR A 371 -7.64 -7.82 17.07
CA THR A 371 -9.07 -7.78 17.41
C THR A 371 -9.31 -7.06 18.74
N ALA A 372 -8.44 -7.22 19.73
CA ALA A 372 -8.52 -6.49 20.98
C ALA A 372 -8.27 -4.99 20.77
N ASP A 373 -7.26 -4.65 19.95
CA ASP A 373 -6.88 -3.27 19.68
C ASP A 373 -7.86 -2.50 18.78
N LEU A 374 -8.32 -3.12 17.70
CA LEU A 374 -9.08 -2.47 16.61
C LEU A 374 -10.47 -3.08 16.37
N GLY A 375 -10.87 -4.04 17.19
CA GLY A 375 -12.15 -4.73 17.09
C GLY A 375 -12.27 -5.61 15.85
N ILE A 376 -13.50 -6.07 15.59
CA ILE A 376 -13.81 -6.90 14.43
C ILE A 376 -13.53 -6.18 13.10
N ILE A 377 -13.63 -4.85 13.07
CA ILE A 377 -13.30 -4.03 11.90
C ILE A 377 -11.82 -4.19 11.56
N GLY A 378 -10.94 -4.04 12.56
CA GLY A 378 -9.51 -4.27 12.39
C GLY A 378 -9.19 -5.69 11.94
N LEU A 379 -9.86 -6.70 12.50
CA LEU A 379 -9.68 -8.09 12.10
C LEU A 379 -10.01 -8.32 10.62
N PHE A 380 -11.15 -7.82 10.14
CA PHE A 380 -11.52 -7.96 8.73
C PHE A 380 -10.53 -7.27 7.80
N VAL A 381 -10.06 -6.08 8.16
CA VAL A 381 -9.05 -5.36 7.39
C VAL A 381 -7.72 -6.12 7.38
N TRP A 382 -7.30 -6.67 8.52
CA TRP A 382 -6.10 -7.49 8.65
C TRP A 382 -6.18 -8.75 7.76
N ILE A 383 -7.28 -9.48 7.82
CA ILE A 383 -7.54 -10.64 6.96
C ILE A 383 -7.53 -10.22 5.49
N ALA A 384 -8.12 -9.07 5.14
CA ALA A 384 -8.14 -8.57 3.77
C ALA A 384 -6.74 -8.29 3.21
N VAL A 385 -5.81 -7.74 4.02
CA VAL A 385 -4.41 -7.52 3.61
C VAL A 385 -3.78 -8.83 3.12
N PHE A 386 -3.88 -9.90 3.91
CA PHE A 386 -3.26 -11.17 3.57
C PHE A 386 -4.05 -12.00 2.54
N GLY A 387 -5.39 -11.92 2.58
CA GLY A 387 -6.26 -12.56 1.60
C GLY A 387 -6.02 -12.01 0.19
N VAL A 388 -5.91 -10.69 0.05
CA VAL A 388 -5.53 -10.06 -1.22
C VAL A 388 -4.10 -10.43 -1.62
N THR A 389 -3.16 -10.47 -0.67
CA THR A 389 -1.77 -10.85 -0.94
C THR A 389 -1.69 -12.25 -1.56
N LEU A 390 -2.41 -13.23 -0.98
CA LEU A 390 -2.52 -14.58 -1.52
C LEU A 390 -3.21 -14.62 -2.87
N TYR A 391 -4.32 -13.87 -3.03
CA TYR A 391 -4.99 -13.72 -4.32
C TYR A 391 -4.02 -13.24 -5.40
N GLY A 392 -3.18 -12.24 -5.09
CA GLY A 392 -2.16 -11.73 -5.99
C GLY A 392 -1.10 -12.75 -6.37
N PHE A 393 -0.68 -13.62 -5.44
CA PHE A 393 0.28 -14.69 -5.74
C PHE A 393 -0.31 -15.83 -6.56
N PHE A 394 -1.59 -16.18 -6.36
CA PHE A 394 -2.26 -17.23 -7.14
C PHE A 394 -2.75 -16.74 -8.50
N ARG A 395 -2.97 -15.44 -8.65
CA ARG A 395 -3.38 -14.76 -9.89
C ARG A 395 -2.36 -13.68 -10.27
N PRO A 396 -1.08 -14.03 -10.49
CA PRO A 396 -0.09 -13.04 -10.89
C PRO A 396 -0.49 -12.50 -12.26
N ARG A 397 -0.34 -11.20 -12.45
CA ARG A 397 -0.72 -10.55 -13.71
C ARG A 397 0.11 -11.06 -14.89
N TRP A 398 1.32 -11.54 -14.61
CA TRP A 398 2.29 -12.01 -15.58
C TRP A 398 2.41 -13.54 -15.49
N PRO A 399 1.73 -14.30 -16.37
CA PRO A 399 1.65 -15.76 -16.28
C PRO A 399 3.01 -16.46 -16.30
N GLN A 400 4.00 -15.89 -16.99
CA GLN A 400 5.36 -16.40 -17.07
C GLN A 400 6.07 -16.46 -15.69
N TYR A 401 5.58 -15.73 -14.69
CA TYR A 401 6.14 -15.72 -13.33
C TYR A 401 5.26 -16.43 -12.31
N ARG A 402 4.35 -17.28 -12.79
CA ARG A 402 3.45 -18.07 -11.95
C ARG A 402 4.20 -18.93 -10.94
N GLU A 403 5.32 -19.54 -11.34
CA GLU A 403 6.11 -20.37 -10.42
C GLU A 403 6.72 -19.53 -9.29
N VAL A 404 7.40 -18.43 -9.59
CA VAL A 404 7.98 -17.53 -8.58
C VAL A 404 6.89 -16.98 -7.63
N SER A 405 5.73 -16.63 -8.18
CA SER A 405 4.59 -16.16 -7.40
C SER A 405 4.06 -17.23 -6.43
N ILE A 406 3.98 -18.48 -6.88
CA ILE A 406 3.62 -19.62 -6.04
C ILE A 406 4.67 -19.89 -4.95
N ILE A 407 5.96 -19.71 -5.26
CA ILE A 407 7.03 -19.82 -4.25
C ILE A 407 6.84 -18.75 -3.17
N MET A 408 6.53 -17.51 -3.53
CA MET A 408 6.20 -16.46 -2.55
C MET A 408 4.93 -16.77 -1.73
N ALA A 409 3.92 -17.40 -2.34
CA ALA A 409 2.78 -17.93 -1.59
C ALA A 409 3.19 -19.03 -0.59
N ALA A 410 4.12 -19.92 -0.96
CA ALA A 410 4.67 -20.91 -0.04
C ALA A 410 5.52 -20.26 1.08
N MET A 411 6.23 -19.15 0.79
CA MET A 411 6.95 -18.35 1.80
C MET A 411 6.02 -17.65 2.79
N MET A 412 4.75 -17.42 2.44
CA MET A 412 3.71 -16.93 3.36
C MET A 412 3.23 -17.96 4.37
N VAL A 413 3.41 -19.25 4.11
CA VAL A 413 2.90 -20.29 5.01
C VAL A 413 3.56 -20.26 6.40
N PRO A 414 4.89 -20.11 6.54
CA PRO A 414 5.53 -19.84 7.84
C PRO A 414 5.03 -18.56 8.50
N VAL A 415 4.77 -17.50 7.72
CA VAL A 415 4.21 -16.25 8.23
C VAL A 415 2.82 -16.49 8.82
N PHE A 416 1.95 -17.25 8.16
CA PHE A 416 0.63 -17.60 8.68
C PHE A 416 0.68 -18.46 9.92
N SER A 417 1.56 -19.46 9.97
CA SER A 417 1.83 -20.23 11.19
C SER A 417 2.25 -19.31 12.34
N GLY A 418 3.10 -18.32 12.05
CA GLY A 418 3.50 -17.28 12.99
C GLY A 418 2.35 -16.41 13.49
N MET A 419 1.26 -16.19 12.74
CA MET A 419 0.13 -15.32 13.16
C MET A 419 -0.46 -15.78 14.48
N PHE A 420 -0.54 -17.10 14.68
CA PHE A 420 -1.16 -17.71 15.84
C PHE A 420 -0.22 -17.78 17.06
N LEU A 421 1.07 -17.54 16.86
CA LEU A 421 2.11 -17.84 17.86
C LEU A 421 3.09 -16.68 18.12
N LEU A 422 3.02 -15.59 17.33
CA LEU A 422 3.91 -14.42 17.35
C LEU A 422 3.16 -13.12 16.94
N PRO A 423 3.64 -11.95 17.38
CA PRO A 423 3.13 -10.64 16.92
C PRO A 423 3.71 -10.24 15.55
N LEU A 424 2.94 -10.44 14.48
CA LEU A 424 3.36 -10.21 13.09
C LEU A 424 3.39 -8.76 12.65
N LEU A 425 2.90 -7.81 13.45
CA LEU A 425 2.96 -6.40 13.09
C LEU A 425 4.40 -5.95 12.82
N ASN A 426 5.38 -6.52 13.56
CA ASN A 426 6.81 -6.28 13.37
C ASN A 426 7.48 -7.21 12.34
N ASN A 427 6.74 -8.11 11.68
CA ASN A 427 7.32 -9.07 10.74
C ASN A 427 7.61 -8.40 9.39
N LYS A 428 8.84 -7.93 9.23
CA LYS A 428 9.32 -7.27 8.00
C LYS A 428 9.14 -8.13 6.74
N LEU A 429 9.37 -9.45 6.83
CA LEU A 429 9.20 -10.36 5.70
C LEU A 429 7.74 -10.42 5.24
N ALA A 430 6.80 -10.46 6.20
CA ALA A 430 5.38 -10.44 5.90
C ALA A 430 5.01 -9.21 5.05
N TRP A 431 5.39 -8.02 5.52
CA TRP A 431 5.10 -6.76 4.83
C TRP A 431 5.84 -6.59 3.51
N SER A 432 7.07 -7.11 3.40
CA SER A 432 7.78 -7.19 2.12
C SER A 432 7.05 -8.06 1.12
N LEU A 433 6.51 -9.21 1.53
CA LEU A 433 5.78 -10.10 0.63
C LEU A 433 4.39 -9.56 0.26
N VAL A 434 3.71 -8.83 1.17
CA VAL A 434 2.53 -8.03 0.82
C VAL A 434 2.89 -7.00 -0.27
N GLY A 435 4.03 -6.33 -0.13
CA GLY A 435 4.51 -5.37 -1.13
C GLY A 435 4.91 -6.01 -2.46
N LEU A 436 5.59 -7.17 -2.44
CA LEU A 436 5.94 -7.92 -3.65
C LEU A 436 4.69 -8.44 -4.38
N SER A 437 3.67 -8.86 -3.65
CA SER A 437 2.37 -9.23 -4.25
C SER A 437 1.76 -8.02 -4.98
N ALA A 438 1.81 -6.83 -4.37
CA ALA A 438 1.37 -5.59 -5.02
C ALA A 438 2.19 -5.26 -6.29
N ALA A 439 3.51 -5.43 -6.25
CA ALA A 439 4.40 -5.20 -7.38
C ALA A 439 4.11 -6.11 -8.59
N LEU A 440 3.82 -7.40 -8.35
CA LEU A 440 3.45 -8.37 -9.40
C LEU A 440 2.14 -8.05 -10.11
N GLN A 441 1.35 -7.14 -9.54
CA GLN A 441 0.02 -6.77 -10.01
C GLN A 441 0.05 -5.45 -10.78
N VAL A 442 1.21 -4.78 -10.82
CA VAL A 442 1.41 -3.59 -11.62
C VAL A 442 1.27 -3.98 -13.10
N PRO A 443 0.35 -3.34 -13.82
CA PRO A 443 0.20 -3.55 -15.25
C PRO A 443 1.38 -3.00 -16.03
N SER A 444 1.74 -3.70 -17.11
CA SER A 444 2.50 -3.07 -18.18
C SER A 444 1.65 -1.99 -18.85
N ARG A 445 2.31 -0.92 -19.32
CA ARG A 445 1.73 0.19 -20.09
C ARG A 445 0.95 -0.35 -21.30
N GLN A 446 1.50 -1.36 -21.99
CA GLN A 446 0.94 -1.93 -23.23
C GLN A 446 -0.11 -3.05 -23.05
N ALA A 447 -0.15 -3.76 -21.90
CA ALA A 447 -1.14 -4.83 -21.70
C ALA A 447 -2.50 -4.22 -21.34
N ARG A 448 -3.22 -3.79 -22.39
CA ARG A 448 -4.62 -3.35 -22.41
C ARG A 448 -5.35 -3.58 -21.09
N TRP A 449 -5.54 -2.50 -20.34
CA TRP A 449 -6.42 -2.40 -19.17
C TRP A 449 -7.90 -2.56 -19.57
N ARG A 450 -8.27 -3.70 -20.16
CA ARG A 450 -9.67 -4.10 -20.33
C ARG A 450 -10.27 -4.42 -18.95
N GLY A 451 -10.74 -3.36 -18.30
CA GLY A 451 -11.78 -3.30 -17.27
C GLY A 451 -11.82 -4.40 -16.21
N TYR A 452 -11.44 -4.05 -14.98
CA TYR A 452 -11.79 -4.78 -13.75
C TYR A 452 -13.30 -4.88 -13.48
N PHE A 453 -14.17 -4.23 -14.28
CA PHE A 453 -15.62 -4.19 -14.06
C PHE A 453 -16.49 -4.53 -15.29
N ALA A 454 -15.92 -4.76 -16.48
CA ALA A 454 -16.71 -4.93 -17.71
C ALA A 454 -16.76 -6.37 -18.26
N ALA A 455 -15.96 -7.30 -17.71
CA ALA A 455 -15.88 -8.67 -18.22
C ALA A 455 -17.10 -9.54 -17.91
N GLY A 456 -18.09 -9.03 -17.15
CA GLY A 456 -19.33 -9.75 -16.83
C GLY A 456 -20.56 -9.40 -17.69
N LEU A 457 -20.54 -8.32 -18.48
CA LEU A 457 -21.80 -7.74 -19.00
C LEU A 457 -21.78 -7.27 -20.47
N ARG A 458 -20.72 -7.50 -21.24
CA ARG A 458 -20.68 -7.16 -22.69
C ARG A 458 -20.11 -8.27 -23.57
N GLY A 459 -20.46 -9.51 -23.27
CA GLY A 459 -20.20 -10.67 -24.12
C GLY A 459 -21.33 -10.98 -25.12
N GLN A 460 -22.10 -9.99 -25.58
CA GLN A 460 -23.15 -10.18 -26.59
C GLN A 460 -23.39 -8.89 -27.40
N ILE A 461 -22.43 -8.44 -28.20
CA ILE A 461 -22.73 -7.62 -29.38
C ILE A 461 -21.82 -8.07 -30.53
N ARG A 462 -22.39 -8.91 -31.40
CA ARG A 462 -22.10 -9.21 -32.80
C ARG A 462 -20.63 -9.21 -33.25
N ALA A 463 -20.10 -10.43 -33.40
CA ALA A 463 -19.11 -10.73 -34.43
C ALA A 463 -19.67 -10.28 -35.79
N ALA A 464 -18.95 -9.41 -36.49
CA ALA A 464 -19.15 -9.21 -37.92
C ALA A 464 -18.76 -10.51 -38.66
N PRO A 465 -19.46 -10.92 -39.72
CA PRO A 465 -19.14 -12.15 -40.44
C PRO A 465 -17.85 -11.96 -41.24
N ASP A 466 -16.92 -12.91 -41.07
CA ASP A 466 -15.85 -13.17 -42.01
C ASP A 466 -16.46 -13.59 -43.37
N SER A 467 -16.60 -12.63 -44.28
CA SER A 467 -16.83 -12.93 -45.69
C SER A 467 -16.14 -11.88 -46.55
N LEU A 468 -14.97 -12.25 -47.07
CA LEU A 468 -14.50 -11.99 -48.45
C LEU A 468 -13.01 -12.36 -48.52
N ASN A 469 -12.73 -13.65 -48.67
CA ASN A 469 -11.44 -14.12 -49.15
C ASN A 469 -11.68 -15.22 -50.20
N ARG A 470 -11.97 -14.79 -51.44
CA ARG A 470 -11.89 -15.60 -52.65
C ARG A 470 -11.44 -14.74 -53.83
N GLY A 471 -10.41 -15.23 -54.53
CA GLY A 471 -9.76 -14.65 -55.70
C GLY A 471 -8.48 -13.90 -55.29
N GLY A 472 -7.26 -14.32 -55.59
CA GLY A 472 -6.77 -15.15 -56.69
C GLY A 472 -5.68 -14.35 -57.41
N GLY A 473 -4.42 -14.74 -57.25
CA GLY A 473 -3.29 -14.37 -58.12
C GLY A 473 -2.80 -12.92 -58.11
N GLU A 474 -1.67 -12.66 -57.44
CA GLU A 474 -0.44 -12.19 -58.10
C GLU A 474 0.65 -11.90 -57.05
N ARG A 475 1.77 -12.63 -57.16
CA ARG A 475 3.01 -12.35 -56.44
C ARG A 475 3.60 -11.04 -56.97
N ARG A 476 3.33 -9.92 -56.29
CA ARG A 476 4.14 -8.71 -56.44
C ARG A 476 5.23 -8.71 -55.37
N ARG A 477 6.46 -9.03 -55.79
CA ARG A 477 7.70 -8.75 -55.04
C ARG A 477 7.76 -7.26 -54.74
N THR A 478 7.54 -6.86 -53.50
CA THR A 478 8.00 -5.58 -52.96
C THR A 478 9.31 -5.81 -52.22
N THR A 479 10.41 -5.53 -52.91
CA THR A 479 11.73 -5.29 -52.34
C THR A 479 11.75 -3.91 -51.66
N GLY A 480 12.16 -3.86 -50.39
CA GLY A 480 12.52 -2.61 -49.72
C GLY A 480 11.92 -2.49 -48.31
N GLY A 481 12.77 -2.67 -47.29
CA GLY A 481 12.41 -2.55 -45.88
C GLY A 481 12.56 -3.88 -45.14
N ARG A 482 13.78 -4.20 -44.70
CA ARG A 482 14.01 -5.24 -43.67
C ARG A 482 13.35 -4.76 -42.37
N VAL A 483 12.07 -5.05 -42.19
CA VAL A 483 11.54 -5.24 -40.84
C VAL A 483 12.34 -6.40 -40.28
N ARG A 484 13.20 -6.11 -39.31
CA ARG A 484 14.00 -7.11 -38.61
C ARG A 484 13.00 -8.13 -38.07
N GLN A 485 12.94 -9.29 -38.71
CA GLN A 485 12.10 -10.39 -38.26
C GLN A 485 12.70 -10.80 -36.91
N VAL A 486 12.07 -10.34 -35.83
CA VAL A 486 12.52 -10.62 -34.47
C VAL A 486 12.40 -12.12 -34.28
N ASP A 487 13.54 -12.79 -34.09
CA ASP A 487 13.57 -14.22 -33.78
C ASP A 487 12.82 -14.43 -32.45
N PRO A 488 11.68 -15.14 -32.43
CA PRO A 488 10.91 -15.39 -31.21
C PRO A 488 11.72 -16.11 -30.13
N ASN A 489 12.83 -16.75 -30.51
CA ASN A 489 13.70 -17.53 -29.63
C ASN A 489 14.92 -16.77 -29.10
N ASP A 490 15.14 -15.51 -29.49
CA ASP A 490 16.22 -14.70 -28.93
C ASP A 490 15.77 -14.04 -27.61
N PRO A 491 16.25 -14.50 -26.44
CA PRO A 491 15.86 -13.94 -25.14
C PRO A 491 16.32 -12.48 -24.96
N SER A 492 17.24 -11.97 -25.80
CA SER A 492 17.66 -10.56 -25.79
C SER A 492 16.71 -9.62 -26.55
N SER A 493 15.78 -10.18 -27.33
CA SER A 493 14.79 -9.40 -28.10
C SER A 493 13.55 -9.00 -27.30
N TRP A 494 13.37 -9.57 -26.10
CA TRP A 494 12.26 -9.25 -25.20
C TRP A 494 12.59 -8.01 -24.38
N THR A 495 12.11 -6.85 -24.81
CA THR A 495 12.14 -5.64 -24.00
C THR A 495 11.18 -5.80 -22.82
N THR A 496 11.66 -5.53 -21.60
CA THR A 496 10.82 -5.53 -20.40
C THR A 496 9.68 -4.53 -20.61
N PRO A 497 8.41 -4.97 -20.54
CA PRO A 497 7.31 -4.09 -20.87
C PRO A 497 7.25 -2.97 -19.82
N ALA A 498 7.34 -1.71 -20.27
CA ALA A 498 7.32 -0.55 -19.39
C ALA A 498 6.08 -0.59 -18.48
N LEU A 499 6.23 -0.34 -17.17
CA LEU A 499 5.11 -0.42 -16.21
C LEU A 499 4.28 0.86 -16.17
N ALA A 500 2.98 0.70 -15.89
CA ALA A 500 2.09 1.81 -15.60
C ALA A 500 2.55 2.53 -14.32
N ARG A 501 2.55 3.86 -14.33
CA ARG A 501 3.01 4.70 -13.21
C ARG A 501 1.92 5.66 -12.76
N PHE A 502 1.85 5.94 -11.46
CA PHE A 502 0.94 6.95 -10.91
C PHE A 502 1.37 8.35 -11.38
N ASP A 503 0.39 9.16 -11.76
CA ASP A 503 0.59 10.59 -11.93
C ASP A 503 0.26 11.31 -10.62
N LEU A 504 1.21 11.28 -9.66
CA LEU A 504 1.08 11.90 -8.34
C LEU A 504 1.23 13.44 -8.38
N ARG A 505 0.78 14.11 -9.44
CA ARG A 505 0.75 15.57 -9.48
C ARG A 505 -0.25 16.09 -8.44
N ILE A 506 0.26 16.61 -7.33
CA ILE A 506 -0.56 17.21 -6.28
C ILE A 506 -1.07 18.58 -6.75
N SER A 507 -2.20 18.56 -7.47
CA SER A 507 -2.90 19.78 -7.90
C SER A 507 -3.35 20.61 -6.68
N GLN A 508 -3.51 21.93 -6.84
CA GLN A 508 -4.10 22.79 -5.80
C GLN A 508 -5.48 22.28 -5.35
N ARG A 509 -6.25 21.68 -6.25
CA ARG A 509 -7.54 21.05 -5.91
C ARG A 509 -7.36 19.90 -4.92
N TYR A 510 -6.36 19.04 -5.13
CA TYR A 510 -6.09 17.91 -4.24
C TYR A 510 -5.59 18.38 -2.87
N ARG A 511 -4.73 19.40 -2.81
CA ARG A 511 -4.33 20.01 -1.52
C ARG A 511 -5.53 20.51 -0.74
N ARG A 512 -6.47 21.19 -1.42
CA ARG A 512 -7.72 21.66 -0.81
C ARG A 512 -8.63 20.51 -0.37
N LEU A 513 -8.69 19.41 -1.12
CA LEU A 513 -9.46 18.23 -0.72
C LEU A 513 -8.89 17.57 0.53
N VAL A 514 -7.56 17.43 0.61
CA VAL A 514 -6.87 16.88 1.78
C VAL A 514 -7.07 17.78 3.01
N LEU A 515 -6.93 19.11 2.84
CA LEU A 515 -7.20 20.08 3.90
C LEU A 515 -8.68 20.08 4.32
N ALA A 516 -9.61 20.00 3.37
CA ALA A 516 -11.04 19.88 3.68
C ALA A 516 -11.35 18.59 4.44
N GLY A 517 -10.71 17.46 4.07
CA GLY A 517 -10.81 16.21 4.82
C GLY A 517 -10.33 16.36 6.26
N ALA A 518 -9.21 17.05 6.48
CA ALA A 518 -8.70 17.36 7.80
C ALA A 518 -9.68 18.21 8.63
N VAL A 519 -10.27 19.26 8.04
CA VAL A 519 -11.27 20.10 8.71
C VAL A 519 -12.55 19.32 9.04
N VAL A 520 -13.07 18.52 8.10
CA VAL A 520 -14.26 17.68 8.33
C VAL A 520 -13.99 16.69 9.45
N GLY A 521 -12.84 16.02 9.43
CA GLY A 521 -12.43 15.10 10.49
C GLY A 521 -12.34 15.78 11.86
N ALA A 522 -11.77 16.98 11.93
CA ALA A 522 -11.70 17.78 13.16
C ALA A 522 -13.10 18.14 13.69
N VAL A 523 -14.01 18.58 12.82
CA VAL A 523 -15.39 18.96 13.20
C VAL A 523 -16.18 17.75 13.69
N VAL A 524 -16.11 16.62 12.99
CA VAL A 524 -16.79 15.38 13.41
C VAL A 524 -16.28 14.93 14.77
N SER A 525 -14.96 14.86 14.95
CA SER A 525 -14.37 14.45 16.23
C SER A 525 -14.64 15.45 17.36
N ALA A 526 -14.65 16.77 17.09
CA ALA A 526 -15.04 17.77 18.09
C ALA A 526 -16.50 17.60 18.53
N THR A 527 -17.39 17.29 17.58
CA THR A 527 -18.81 17.04 17.86
C THR A 527 -18.98 15.79 18.72
N VAL A 528 -18.28 14.70 18.38
CA VAL A 528 -18.28 13.45 19.18
C VAL A 528 -17.70 13.71 20.57
N ALA A 529 -16.56 14.40 20.67
CA ALA A 529 -15.92 14.72 21.95
C ALA A 529 -16.81 15.62 22.83
N GLY A 530 -17.57 16.53 22.23
CA GLY A 530 -18.54 17.37 22.93
C GLY A 530 -19.72 16.59 23.53
N GLY A 531 -20.09 15.47 22.90
CA GLY A 531 -21.16 14.58 23.36
C GLY A 531 -20.76 13.54 24.40
N LEU A 532 -19.46 13.35 24.67
CA LEU A 532 -19.01 12.42 25.71
C LEU A 532 -19.35 12.96 27.11
N PRO A 533 -19.84 12.14 28.06
CA PRO A 533 -20.10 12.59 29.43
C PRO A 533 -18.80 13.01 30.14
N ALA A 534 -18.92 13.83 31.19
CA ALA A 534 -17.79 14.11 32.07
C ALA A 534 -17.43 12.83 32.81
N ARG A 535 -16.18 12.66 33.20
CA ARG A 535 -15.75 11.59 34.09
C ARG A 535 -15.19 12.22 35.35
N TYR A 536 -15.71 11.81 36.49
CA TYR A 536 -15.25 12.20 37.81
C TYR A 536 -14.53 10.99 38.40
N GLU A 537 -13.39 11.25 39.02
CA GLU A 537 -12.59 10.23 39.65
C GLU A 537 -12.39 10.59 41.12
N ALA A 538 -12.82 9.69 42.00
CA ALA A 538 -12.48 9.69 43.41
C ALA A 538 -11.22 8.84 43.59
N SER A 539 -10.16 9.39 44.19
CA SER A 539 -8.91 8.66 44.42
C SER A 539 -8.40 8.75 45.86
N ALA A 540 -7.79 7.66 46.32
CA ALA A 540 -7.14 7.54 47.62
C ALA A 540 -5.82 6.78 47.46
N ALA A 541 -4.79 7.16 48.22
CA ALA A 541 -3.44 6.62 48.03
C ALA A 541 -2.99 5.81 49.24
N ILE A 542 -2.36 4.66 48.97
CA ILE A 542 -1.76 3.77 49.97
C ILE A 542 -0.32 3.44 49.60
N VAL A 543 0.51 3.16 50.60
CA VAL A 543 1.87 2.65 50.46
C VAL A 543 1.96 1.26 51.08
N LEU A 544 2.67 0.37 50.41
CA LEU A 544 2.93 -1.00 50.85
C LEU A 544 4.38 -1.12 51.33
N PRO A 545 4.68 -0.83 52.61
CA PRO A 545 5.99 -1.11 53.15
C PRO A 545 6.14 -2.62 53.40
N GLY A 546 7.20 -3.25 52.90
CA GLY A 546 7.56 -4.63 53.24
C GLY A 546 8.00 -4.73 54.70
N LEU A 547 7.04 -4.83 55.62
CA LEU A 547 7.23 -4.78 57.07
C LEU A 547 7.55 -6.16 57.69
N GLU A 548 7.48 -7.22 56.89
CA GLU A 548 7.64 -8.61 57.32
C GLU A 548 9.10 -9.07 57.48
N ASP A 549 10.07 -8.34 56.89
CA ASP A 549 11.50 -8.71 56.85
C ASP A 549 12.45 -7.75 57.63
N SER A 550 11.93 -6.85 58.46
CA SER A 550 12.73 -5.75 59.05
C SER A 550 12.98 -5.76 60.58
N PRO A 551 13.30 -6.88 61.26
CA PRO A 551 14.04 -6.77 62.50
C PRO A 551 15.51 -6.43 62.19
N GLY A 552 15.84 -5.13 62.13
CA GLY A 552 17.23 -4.63 62.18
C GLY A 552 17.89 -4.26 60.85
N THR A 553 17.19 -4.31 59.71
CA THR A 553 17.71 -3.83 58.42
C THR A 553 17.26 -2.39 58.15
N LYS A 554 18.19 -1.49 57.78
CA LYS A 554 17.87 -0.09 57.38
C LYS A 554 17.27 0.01 55.97
N ARG A 555 16.55 -1.01 55.49
CA ARG A 555 16.04 -1.08 54.11
C ARG A 555 14.57 -1.47 54.11
N ILE A 556 13.76 -0.73 53.35
CA ILE A 556 12.38 -1.09 53.04
C ILE A 556 12.45 -2.03 51.83
N ASN A 557 12.10 -3.30 52.01
CA ASN A 557 11.94 -4.23 50.89
C ASN A 557 10.60 -3.95 50.19
N VAL A 558 10.62 -4.05 48.86
CA VAL A 558 9.44 -3.88 48.00
C VAL A 558 9.17 -5.22 47.36
N SER A 559 8.18 -5.96 47.86
CA SER A 559 7.75 -7.20 47.23
C SER A 559 6.80 -6.90 46.07
N ALA A 560 7.09 -7.47 44.90
CA ALA A 560 6.17 -7.38 43.77
C ALA A 560 4.87 -8.15 44.04
N ASP A 561 4.97 -9.23 44.81
CA ASP A 561 3.88 -10.15 45.12
C ASP A 561 2.87 -9.52 46.10
N GLU A 562 3.36 -8.78 47.12
CA GLU A 562 2.49 -8.02 48.04
C GLU A 562 1.67 -6.95 47.31
N ALA A 563 2.31 -6.22 46.39
CA ALA A 563 1.62 -5.21 45.58
C ALA A 563 0.60 -5.81 44.61
N GLN A 564 0.91 -6.98 44.05
CA GLN A 564 -0.01 -7.73 43.21
C GLN A 564 -1.20 -8.26 44.02
N GLY A 565 -0.95 -8.83 45.20
CA GLY A 565 -2.00 -9.29 46.10
C GLY A 565 -2.95 -8.16 46.51
N MET A 566 -2.42 -6.98 46.82
CA MET A 566 -3.23 -5.81 47.15
C MET A 566 -4.09 -5.34 45.96
N GLN A 567 -3.53 -5.33 44.74
CA GLN A 567 -4.30 -5.03 43.54
C GLN A 567 -5.47 -6.01 43.34
N THR A 568 -5.23 -7.30 43.52
CA THR A 568 -6.26 -8.35 43.43
C THR A 568 -7.36 -8.14 44.47
N ILE A 569 -7.02 -7.74 45.70
CA ILE A 569 -8.00 -7.45 46.75
C ILE A 569 -8.89 -6.27 46.35
N VAL A 570 -8.30 -5.16 45.90
CA VAL A 570 -9.07 -3.96 45.52
C VAL A 570 -9.95 -4.22 44.29
N GLN A 571 -9.49 -5.02 43.34
CA GLN A 571 -10.27 -5.39 42.15
C GLN A 571 -11.26 -6.54 42.42
N SER A 572 -11.34 -7.05 43.66
CA SER A 572 -12.21 -8.17 43.98
C SER A 572 -13.68 -7.76 44.11
N GLY A 573 -14.57 -8.72 43.85
CA GLY A 573 -15.99 -8.55 44.14
C GLY A 573 -16.28 -8.29 45.63
N ALA A 574 -15.41 -8.75 46.53
CA ALA A 574 -15.53 -8.49 47.97
C ALA A 574 -15.29 -7.01 48.30
N TYR A 575 -14.29 -6.38 47.69
CA TYR A 575 -14.06 -4.94 47.82
C TYR A 575 -15.20 -4.14 47.18
N ALA A 576 -15.64 -4.50 45.98
CA ALA A 576 -16.78 -3.85 45.34
C ALA A 576 -18.06 -3.95 46.19
N GLN A 577 -18.30 -5.10 46.84
CA GLN A 577 -19.43 -5.31 47.75
C GLN A 577 -19.31 -4.46 49.03
N ALA A 578 -18.13 -4.42 49.64
CA ALA A 578 -17.88 -3.59 50.82
C ALA A 578 -18.07 -2.11 50.50
N LEU A 579 -17.50 -1.64 49.39
CA LEU A 579 -17.62 -0.26 48.92
C LEU A 579 -19.08 0.10 48.62
N ARG A 580 -19.81 -0.77 47.91
CA ARG A 580 -21.25 -0.59 47.64
C ARG A 580 -22.05 -0.42 48.93
N ARG A 581 -21.82 -1.28 49.93
CA ARG A 581 -22.58 -1.28 51.18
C ARG A 581 -22.25 -0.04 52.02
N LEU A 582 -20.98 0.29 52.17
CA LEU A 582 -20.53 1.42 52.98
C LEU A 582 -20.93 2.76 52.38
N ALA A 583 -20.80 2.92 51.07
CA ALA A 583 -21.19 4.13 50.36
C ALA A 583 -22.71 4.21 50.10
N GLY A 584 -23.47 3.11 50.24
CA GLY A 584 -24.91 3.09 49.98
C GLY A 584 -25.28 3.25 48.51
N LEU A 585 -24.52 2.59 47.61
CA LEU A 585 -24.69 2.71 46.15
C LEU A 585 -25.84 1.84 45.64
N ASP A 586 -26.72 2.45 44.83
CA ASP A 586 -27.76 1.76 44.07
C ASP A 586 -27.22 1.21 42.74
N LEU A 587 -26.19 0.37 42.84
CA LEU A 587 -25.50 -0.27 41.72
C LEU A 587 -25.34 -1.76 41.98
N SER A 588 -25.22 -2.56 40.93
CA SER A 588 -24.83 -3.97 41.09
C SER A 588 -23.36 -4.07 41.54
N ILE A 589 -22.96 -5.21 42.13
CA ILE A 589 -21.56 -5.44 42.54
C ILE A 589 -20.64 -5.38 41.33
N GLU A 590 -21.05 -5.93 40.18
CA GLU A 590 -20.31 -5.84 38.92
C GLU A 590 -20.15 -4.39 38.46
N GLN A 591 -21.20 -3.58 38.51
CA GLN A 591 -21.13 -2.16 38.13
C GLN A 591 -20.19 -1.36 39.03
N VAL A 592 -20.10 -1.70 40.32
CA VAL A 592 -19.14 -1.07 41.23
C VAL A 592 -17.72 -1.57 40.94
N ALA A 593 -17.54 -2.87 40.73
CA ALA A 593 -16.24 -3.45 40.37
C ALA A 593 -15.67 -2.85 39.09
N ASP A 594 -16.50 -2.64 38.06
CA ASP A 594 -16.11 -2.01 36.78
C ASP A 594 -15.68 -0.55 36.90
N ARG A 595 -16.08 0.12 37.99
CA ARG A 595 -15.75 1.53 38.26
C ARG A 595 -14.54 1.68 39.17
N VAL A 596 -14.15 0.63 39.88
CA VAL A 596 -12.99 0.57 40.76
C VAL A 596 -11.73 0.24 39.95
N GLY A 597 -10.66 0.98 40.18
CA GLY A 597 -9.35 0.72 39.59
C GLY A 597 -8.22 0.92 40.60
N VAL A 598 -7.04 0.38 40.27
CA VAL A 598 -5.80 0.64 41.02
C VAL A 598 -4.72 1.08 40.06
N ARG A 599 -4.15 2.27 40.29
CA ARG A 599 -2.98 2.75 39.56
C ARG A 599 -1.72 2.54 40.36
N ARG A 600 -0.70 1.94 39.72
CA ARG A 600 0.64 1.74 40.28
C ARG A 600 1.69 2.44 39.42
N PRO A 601 2.08 3.68 39.75
CA PRO A 601 3.12 4.39 39.02
C PRO A 601 4.45 3.66 39.12
N SER A 602 5.08 3.35 37.98
CA SER A 602 6.47 2.87 37.87
C SER A 602 6.83 1.65 38.72
N PHE A 603 5.88 0.73 38.95
CA PHE A 603 6.07 -0.44 39.83
C PHE A 603 6.52 -0.08 41.26
N SER A 604 6.17 1.12 41.74
CA SER A 604 6.54 1.58 43.09
C SER A 604 5.72 0.90 44.20
N VAL A 605 6.08 1.17 45.46
CA VAL A 605 5.29 0.81 46.67
C VAL A 605 3.99 1.62 46.81
N TYR A 606 3.79 2.61 45.95
CA TYR A 606 2.64 3.49 45.96
C TYR A 606 1.54 2.93 45.07
N LEU A 607 0.35 2.77 45.64
CA LEU A 607 -0.88 2.39 44.94
C LEU A 607 -1.92 3.49 45.12
N GLU A 608 -2.58 3.85 44.03
CA GLU A 608 -3.70 4.77 44.03
C GLU A 608 -4.98 3.99 43.73
N LEU A 609 -5.85 3.90 44.73
CA LEU A 609 -7.21 3.39 44.64
C LEU A 609 -8.05 4.44 43.92
N THR A 610 -8.83 4.03 42.93
CA THR A 610 -9.62 4.95 42.11
C THR A 610 -11.04 4.42 41.94
N PHE A 611 -12.02 5.33 41.91
CA PHE A 611 -13.40 5.04 41.53
C PHE A 611 -13.86 6.08 40.52
N THR A 612 -14.31 5.63 39.35
CA THR A 612 -14.68 6.52 38.23
C THR A 612 -16.16 6.46 37.90
N ASP A 613 -16.80 7.63 37.76
CA ASP A 613 -18.21 7.74 37.37
C ASP A 613 -18.46 8.92 36.42
N SER A 614 -19.59 8.90 35.72
CA SER A 614 -20.09 10.05 34.98
C SER A 614 -20.86 11.05 35.83
N ASP A 615 -21.34 10.63 37.01
CA ASP A 615 -22.04 11.46 37.98
C ASP A 615 -21.12 11.87 39.13
N LEU A 616 -20.97 13.18 39.34
CA LEU A 616 -20.15 13.74 40.41
C LEU A 616 -20.67 13.30 41.77
N ALA A 617 -21.99 13.24 41.97
CA ALA A 617 -22.58 12.91 43.26
C ALA A 617 -22.21 11.49 43.69
N VAL A 618 -22.15 10.55 42.75
CA VAL A 618 -21.75 9.15 43.03
C VAL A 618 -20.27 9.09 43.40
N SER A 619 -19.38 9.79 42.67
CA SER A 619 -17.95 9.83 43.01
C SER A 619 -17.69 10.48 44.38
N GLU A 620 -18.41 11.56 44.70
CA GLU A 620 -18.34 12.22 46.01
C GLU A 620 -18.87 11.32 47.13
N GLN A 621 -19.93 10.55 46.88
CA GLN A 621 -20.49 9.59 47.82
C GLN A 621 -19.52 8.45 48.14
N VAL A 622 -18.74 7.98 47.16
CA VAL A 622 -17.76 6.89 47.34
C VAL A 622 -16.48 7.36 48.03
N LEU A 623 -16.10 8.62 47.84
CA LEU A 623 -14.83 9.19 48.27
C LEU A 623 -14.38 8.82 49.71
N PRO A 624 -15.20 8.99 50.77
CA PRO A 624 -14.77 8.71 52.13
C PRO A 624 -14.64 7.21 52.44
N TYR A 625 -15.10 6.32 51.55
CA TYR A 625 -15.18 4.88 51.79
C TYR A 625 -14.16 4.04 51.03
N LEU A 626 -13.31 4.65 50.19
CA LEU A 626 -12.28 3.92 49.42
C LEU A 626 -11.31 3.13 50.33
N ILE A 627 -10.76 3.77 51.37
CA ILE A 627 -9.87 3.09 52.33
C ILE A 627 -10.66 2.21 53.32
N PRO A 628 -11.77 2.68 53.95
CA PRO A 628 -12.56 1.86 54.87
C PRO A 628 -13.09 0.56 54.25
N ALA A 629 -13.45 0.55 52.96
CA ALA A 629 -13.85 -0.68 52.27
C ALA A 629 -12.69 -1.67 52.15
N LEU A 630 -11.47 -1.18 51.94
CA LEU A 630 -10.26 -2.01 51.90
C LEU A 630 -9.93 -2.57 53.28
N ASP A 631 -10.02 -1.73 54.32
CA ASP A 631 -9.82 -2.13 55.72
C ASP A 631 -10.76 -3.29 56.08
N GLU A 632 -12.03 -3.22 55.67
CA GLU A 632 -13.01 -4.26 55.97
C GLU A 632 -12.65 -5.60 55.31
N VAL A 633 -12.30 -5.60 54.02
CA VAL A 633 -11.94 -6.82 53.30
C VAL A 633 -10.66 -7.43 53.86
N VAL A 634 -9.66 -6.60 54.17
CA VAL A 634 -8.39 -7.05 54.76
C VAL A 634 -8.61 -7.62 56.17
N ALA A 635 -9.45 -6.99 56.99
CA ALA A 635 -9.80 -7.49 58.31
C ALA A 635 -10.56 -8.83 58.23
N ASP A 636 -11.46 -8.98 57.25
CA ASP A 636 -12.22 -10.22 57.05
C ASP A 636 -11.34 -11.38 56.57
N ALA A 637 -10.45 -11.12 55.62
CA ALA A 637 -9.44 -12.07 55.17
C ALA A 637 -8.54 -12.49 56.33
N ARG A 638 -8.09 -11.54 57.16
CA ARG A 638 -7.26 -11.82 58.34
C ARG A 638 -7.98 -12.71 59.36
N ARG A 639 -9.25 -12.41 59.69
CA ARG A 639 -10.05 -13.25 60.61
C ARG A 639 -10.18 -14.67 60.08
N SER A 640 -10.40 -14.83 58.78
CA SER A 640 -10.51 -16.13 58.12
C SER A 640 -9.20 -16.92 58.17
N SER A 641 -8.06 -16.27 57.91
CA SER A 641 -6.73 -16.89 58.01
C SER A 641 -6.38 -17.28 59.45
N VAL A 642 -6.67 -16.43 60.44
CA VAL A 642 -6.46 -16.76 61.87
C VAL A 642 -7.29 -17.98 62.27
N GLY A 643 -8.52 -18.09 61.78
CA GLY A 643 -9.37 -19.27 62.02
C GLY A 643 -8.81 -20.57 61.43
N GLN A 644 -8.27 -20.54 60.21
CA GLN A 644 -7.65 -21.72 59.58
C GLN A 644 -6.34 -22.16 60.24
N VAL A 645 -5.52 -21.19 60.68
CA VAL A 645 -4.19 -21.46 61.26
C VAL A 645 -4.28 -21.75 62.77
N ALA A 646 -5.38 -21.40 63.44
CA ALA A 646 -5.65 -21.82 64.81
C ALA A 646 -5.67 -23.36 64.97
N ASP A 647 -6.00 -24.09 63.90
CA ASP A 647 -6.04 -25.55 63.85
C ASP A 647 -4.68 -26.20 63.49
N GLU A 648 -3.64 -25.43 63.16
CA GLU A 648 -2.30 -25.98 62.95
C GLU A 648 -1.59 -26.25 64.28
N PHE A 649 -1.03 -27.46 64.47
CA PHE A 649 -0.35 -27.90 65.70
C PHE A 649 1.15 -27.52 65.79
N ARG A 650 1.65 -26.54 65.05
CA ARG A 650 3.08 -26.19 65.09
C ARG A 650 3.46 -25.42 66.38
N PRO A 651 4.53 -25.79 67.10
CA PRO A 651 5.02 -25.03 68.25
C PRO A 651 5.43 -23.61 67.82
N ILE A 652 5.02 -22.59 68.58
CA ILE A 652 5.47 -21.20 68.41
C ILE A 652 6.59 -20.97 69.42
N GLU A 653 7.73 -20.44 68.97
CA GLU A 653 8.80 -20.04 69.88
C GLU A 653 8.36 -18.86 70.76
N PRO A 654 8.75 -18.81 72.04
CA PRO A 654 8.42 -17.69 72.94
C PRO A 654 8.85 -16.34 72.34
N GLY A 655 7.90 -15.43 72.17
CA GLY A 655 8.13 -14.08 71.63
C GLY A 655 7.91 -13.92 70.12
N GLN A 656 7.68 -15.01 69.38
CA GLN A 656 7.24 -14.91 67.99
C GLN A 656 5.71 -14.88 67.89
N GLN A 657 5.18 -14.01 67.01
CA GLN A 657 3.77 -14.07 66.64
C GLN A 657 3.59 -15.08 65.50
N ARG A 658 2.55 -15.90 65.59
CA ARG A 658 2.20 -16.90 64.55
C ARG A 658 1.78 -16.26 63.22
N TYR A 659 1.37 -15.00 63.26
CA TYR A 659 0.92 -14.22 62.11
C TYR A 659 1.26 -12.74 62.30
N TYR A 660 1.47 -12.04 61.19
CA TYR A 660 1.67 -10.59 61.21
C TYR A 660 0.37 -9.87 61.59
N THR A 661 0.39 -9.09 62.67
CA THR A 661 -0.77 -8.32 63.16
C THR A 661 -0.71 -6.84 62.81
N GLY A 662 0.41 -6.36 62.25
CA GLY A 662 0.58 -4.96 61.85
C GLY A 662 -0.23 -4.57 60.61
N PRO A 663 -0.19 -3.29 60.21
CA PRO A 663 -0.89 -2.81 59.01
C PRO A 663 -0.21 -3.35 57.74
N LEU A 664 -1.02 -3.89 56.80
CA LEU A 664 -0.50 -4.36 55.48
C LEU A 664 -0.18 -3.20 54.53
N TYR A 665 -0.75 -2.02 54.79
CA TYR A 665 -0.52 -0.80 54.03
C TYR A 665 -0.63 0.41 54.95
N VAL A 666 -0.10 1.54 54.50
CA VAL A 666 -0.19 2.84 55.17
C VAL A 666 -0.85 3.84 54.22
N PRO A 667 -1.97 4.49 54.57
CA PRO A 667 -2.55 5.54 53.76
C PRO A 667 -1.60 6.75 53.68
N VAL A 668 -1.44 7.31 52.48
CA VAL A 668 -0.49 8.42 52.22
C VAL A 668 -1.06 9.78 52.60
N SER A 669 -2.39 9.89 52.67
CA SER A 669 -3.14 11.09 53.02
C SER A 669 -4.51 10.72 53.58
N ASP A 670 -5.00 11.48 54.56
CA ASP A 670 -6.34 11.34 55.13
C ASP A 670 -7.44 11.92 54.22
N GLN A 671 -7.06 12.64 53.16
CA GLN A 671 -7.99 13.29 52.23
C GLN A 671 -7.91 12.62 50.87
N ALA A 672 -8.87 11.71 50.62
CA ALA A 672 -9.19 11.27 49.29
C ALA A 672 -9.67 12.48 48.47
N THR A 673 -9.35 12.53 47.17
CA THR A 673 -9.70 13.66 46.30
C THR A 673 -10.67 13.25 45.20
N VAL A 674 -11.65 14.12 44.89
CA VAL A 674 -12.43 14.01 43.64
C VAL A 674 -11.87 14.99 42.64
N ALA A 675 -11.53 14.50 41.45
CA ALA A 675 -11.08 15.30 40.33
C ALA A 675 -11.93 15.04 39.08
N VAL A 676 -12.15 16.09 38.29
CA VAL A 676 -12.66 15.91 36.93
C VAL A 676 -11.53 15.35 36.08
N VAL A 677 -11.72 14.19 35.47
CA VAL A 677 -10.77 13.65 34.50
C VAL A 677 -10.91 14.50 33.22
N PRO A 678 -9.89 15.30 32.86
CA PRO A 678 -10.00 16.20 31.73
C PRO A 678 -10.22 15.40 30.46
N ARG A 679 -11.31 15.71 29.74
CA ARG A 679 -11.58 15.08 28.45
C ARG A 679 -10.43 15.43 27.50
N PRO A 680 -9.82 14.45 26.81
CA PRO A 680 -8.74 14.71 25.88
C PRO A 680 -9.30 15.25 24.55
N VAL A 681 -10.08 16.34 24.58
CA VAL A 681 -10.79 16.89 23.41
C VAL A 681 -9.80 17.27 22.32
N ALA A 682 -8.71 17.95 22.67
CA ALA A 682 -7.67 18.32 21.71
C ALA A 682 -7.05 17.08 21.03
N TRP A 683 -6.88 15.99 21.78
CA TRP A 683 -6.36 14.71 21.29
C TRP A 683 -7.34 14.02 20.34
N ILE A 684 -8.62 13.93 20.72
CA ILE A 684 -9.70 13.37 19.88
C ILE A 684 -9.82 14.16 18.57
N VAL A 685 -9.79 15.49 18.65
CA VAL A 685 -9.86 16.40 17.48
C VAL A 685 -8.63 16.23 16.59
N PHE A 686 -7.44 16.13 17.17
CA PHE A 686 -6.20 15.90 16.42
C PHE A 686 -6.29 14.59 15.62
N PHE A 687 -6.72 13.50 16.22
CA PHE A 687 -6.86 12.23 15.50
C PHE A 687 -7.97 12.26 14.47
N GLY A 688 -9.09 12.92 14.75
CA GLY A 688 -10.12 13.22 13.76
C GLY A 688 -9.57 13.90 12.53
N MET A 689 -8.78 14.96 12.74
CA MET A 689 -8.12 15.72 11.68
C MET A 689 -7.19 14.84 10.84
N VAL A 690 -6.28 14.08 11.47
CA VAL A 690 -5.32 13.22 10.74
C VAL A 690 -6.06 12.09 10.00
N THR A 691 -7.09 11.51 10.60
CA THR A 691 -7.90 10.45 9.98
C THR A 691 -8.65 10.97 8.75
N GLY A 692 -9.30 12.14 8.86
CA GLY A 692 -9.96 12.80 7.75
C GLY A 692 -9.00 13.18 6.62
N MET A 693 -7.77 13.59 6.98
CA MET A 693 -6.69 13.84 6.03
C MET A 693 -6.30 12.57 5.26
N LEU A 694 -6.12 11.45 5.95
CA LEU A 694 -5.75 10.16 5.34
C LEU A 694 -6.86 9.62 4.42
N VAL A 695 -8.13 9.70 4.84
CA VAL A 695 -9.28 9.32 4.01
C VAL A 695 -9.32 10.15 2.73
N ALA A 696 -9.16 11.47 2.83
CA ALA A 696 -9.12 12.35 1.67
C ALA A 696 -7.90 12.05 0.76
N ALA A 697 -6.73 11.76 1.34
CA ALA A 697 -5.55 11.36 0.59
C ALA A 697 -5.78 10.05 -0.17
N ALA A 698 -6.38 9.04 0.45
CA ALA A 698 -6.74 7.78 -0.20
C ALA A 698 -7.72 8.00 -1.38
N LEU A 699 -8.72 8.86 -1.20
CA LEU A 699 -9.66 9.26 -2.26
C LEU A 699 -8.96 10.00 -3.43
N VAL A 700 -7.95 10.81 -3.13
CA VAL A 700 -7.14 11.48 -4.17
C VAL A 700 -6.31 10.46 -4.96
N VAL A 701 -5.65 9.51 -4.28
CA VAL A 701 -4.89 8.43 -4.95
C VAL A 701 -5.82 7.55 -5.80
N LEU A 702 -7.04 7.26 -5.31
CA LEU A 702 -8.09 6.58 -6.09
C LEU A 702 -8.45 7.32 -7.38
N GLN A 703 -8.47 8.65 -7.37
CA GLN A 703 -8.74 9.46 -8.57
C GLN A 703 -7.54 9.53 -9.54
N GLN A 704 -6.34 9.17 -9.08
CA GLN A 704 -5.08 9.23 -9.84
C GLN A 704 -4.63 7.89 -10.42
N GLN A 705 -5.43 6.83 -10.30
CA GLN A 705 -5.05 5.49 -10.78
C GLN A 705 -4.91 5.37 -12.29
N ARG A 706 -5.54 6.27 -13.05
CA ARG A 706 -5.44 6.26 -14.50
C ARG A 706 -4.18 7.03 -14.93
N PRO A 707 -3.17 6.39 -15.54
CA PRO A 707 -2.01 7.08 -16.07
C PRO A 707 -2.46 8.14 -17.08
N ARG A 708 -1.74 9.26 -17.07
CA ARG A 708 -2.04 10.43 -17.91
C ARG A 708 -0.81 10.80 -18.71
N ILE A 709 -1.06 11.39 -19.87
CA ILE A 709 -0.01 11.81 -20.81
C ILE A 709 0.83 12.94 -20.22
N ASN A 710 2.14 12.88 -20.46
CA ASN A 710 3.08 13.93 -20.11
C ASN A 710 4.06 14.20 -21.28
N ASN A 711 4.66 15.40 -21.30
CA ASN A 711 5.69 15.80 -22.27
C ASN A 711 6.99 14.99 -22.19
N ASP A 712 7.30 14.40 -21.03
CA ASP A 712 8.59 13.72 -20.78
C ASP A 712 8.61 12.24 -21.22
N ASP A 713 7.50 11.69 -21.74
CA ASP A 713 7.42 10.31 -22.24
C ASP A 713 7.50 10.34 -23.79
N ASP A 714 8.18 9.37 -24.41
CA ASP A 714 8.31 9.20 -25.88
C ASP A 714 6.95 8.89 -26.54
N LEU A 715 6.05 9.88 -26.54
CA LEU A 715 4.65 9.77 -26.92
C LEU A 715 4.47 9.20 -28.33
N ASP A 716 5.38 9.56 -29.24
CA ASP A 716 5.39 9.13 -30.62
C ASP A 716 5.57 7.61 -30.74
N ALA A 717 6.45 7.03 -29.91
CA ALA A 717 6.68 5.60 -29.85
C ALA A 717 5.50 4.84 -29.19
N GLU A 718 4.81 5.47 -28.23
CA GLU A 718 3.74 4.84 -27.46
C GLU A 718 2.38 4.91 -28.16
N VAL A 719 1.99 6.10 -28.66
CA VAL A 719 0.68 6.36 -29.26
C VAL A 719 0.68 5.99 -30.75
N GLY A 720 1.85 5.91 -31.38
CA GLY A 720 2.01 5.57 -32.80
C GLY A 720 1.51 6.64 -33.76
N VAL A 721 1.45 7.89 -33.29
CA VAL A 721 1.13 9.11 -34.06
C VAL A 721 2.10 10.18 -33.59
N GLY A 722 2.74 10.89 -34.52
CA GLY A 722 3.74 11.90 -34.17
C GLY A 722 3.14 13.17 -33.58
N VAL A 723 3.81 13.74 -32.56
CA VAL A 723 3.55 15.10 -32.05
C VAL A 723 4.01 16.13 -33.08
N TRP A 724 3.11 17.04 -33.45
CA TRP A 724 3.36 18.11 -34.42
C TRP A 724 3.79 19.41 -33.74
N ALA A 725 3.16 19.74 -32.60
CA ALA A 725 3.45 20.98 -31.89
C ALA A 725 3.01 20.92 -30.41
N HIS A 726 3.67 21.74 -29.60
CA HIS A 726 3.30 22.01 -28.21
C HIS A 726 2.72 23.43 -28.09
N VAL A 727 1.54 23.55 -27.49
CA VAL A 727 0.87 24.84 -27.31
C VAL A 727 0.61 25.07 -25.83
N ALA A 728 1.09 26.21 -25.33
CA ALA A 728 0.95 26.56 -23.91
C ALA A 728 -0.51 26.84 -23.51
N ARG A 729 -0.76 27.00 -22.21
CA ARG A 729 -2.10 27.18 -21.66
C ARG A 729 -2.83 28.41 -22.24
N LEU A 730 -4.09 28.25 -22.64
CA LEU A 730 -4.82 29.27 -23.42
C LEU A 730 -5.32 30.52 -22.64
N GLY A 731 -5.09 30.62 -21.32
CA GLY A 731 -5.85 31.50 -20.43
C GLY A 731 -5.09 32.39 -19.42
N ARG A 732 -3.76 32.57 -19.52
CA ARG A 732 -2.99 33.43 -18.58
C ARG A 732 -2.02 34.38 -19.30
N ARG A 733 -1.38 35.30 -18.55
CA ARG A 733 -0.37 36.28 -19.02
C ARG A 733 0.80 35.60 -19.76
N PHE A 734 1.15 34.38 -19.35
CA PHE A 734 2.13 33.47 -20.00
C PHE A 734 1.45 32.35 -20.80
N GLY A 735 0.32 32.64 -21.45
CA GLY A 735 -0.42 31.65 -22.24
C GLY A 735 0.02 31.56 -23.69
N ALA A 736 -0.56 30.60 -24.44
CA ALA A 736 -0.25 30.30 -25.84
C ALA A 736 0.09 31.54 -26.69
N THR A 737 1.17 31.44 -27.46
CA THR A 737 1.65 32.52 -28.32
C THR A 737 1.07 32.40 -29.74
N PRO A 738 0.97 33.51 -30.50
CA PRO A 738 0.62 33.45 -31.91
C PRO A 738 1.53 32.51 -32.72
N ALA A 739 2.83 32.47 -32.40
CA ALA A 739 3.80 31.59 -33.03
C ALA A 739 3.48 30.10 -32.80
N GLN A 740 3.04 29.71 -31.61
CA GLN A 740 2.66 28.32 -31.33
C GLN A 740 1.45 27.86 -32.16
N PHE A 741 0.46 28.72 -32.41
CA PHE A 741 -0.65 28.37 -33.30
C PHE A 741 -0.23 28.35 -34.77
N ALA A 742 0.64 29.27 -35.18
CA ALA A 742 1.20 29.27 -36.53
C ALA A 742 2.04 28.01 -36.79
N GLN A 743 2.77 27.51 -35.77
CA GLN A 743 3.52 26.26 -35.84
C GLN A 743 2.62 25.05 -36.07
N VAL A 744 1.42 25.01 -35.47
CA VAL A 744 0.43 23.94 -35.73
C VAL A 744 0.01 23.93 -37.20
N VAL A 745 -0.27 25.11 -37.77
CA VAL A 745 -0.67 25.25 -39.19
C VAL A 745 0.49 24.87 -40.13
N ALA A 746 1.70 25.35 -39.82
CA ALA A 746 2.90 25.05 -40.59
C ALA A 746 3.24 23.55 -40.55
N ALA A 747 3.20 22.92 -39.38
CA ALA A 747 3.47 21.49 -39.23
C ALA A 747 2.49 20.62 -40.03
N ALA A 748 1.23 21.04 -40.15
CA ALA A 748 0.26 20.37 -41.01
C ALA A 748 0.64 20.50 -42.50
N GLN A 749 0.96 21.72 -42.95
CA GLN A 749 1.36 22.00 -44.34
C GLN A 749 2.65 21.26 -44.72
N ASP A 750 3.62 21.19 -43.79
CA ASP A 750 4.91 20.50 -43.96
C ASP A 750 4.80 18.98 -44.04
N ARG A 751 3.69 18.40 -43.57
CA ARG A 751 3.42 16.95 -43.68
C ARG A 751 2.42 16.59 -44.76
N THR A 752 1.95 17.58 -45.51
CA THR A 752 1.10 17.35 -46.68
C THR A 752 1.95 16.73 -47.80
N PRO A 753 1.56 15.56 -48.35
CA PRO A 753 2.34 14.91 -49.39
C PRO A 753 2.43 15.78 -50.66
N VAL A 754 3.62 15.84 -51.26
CA VAL A 754 3.86 16.54 -52.53
C VAL A 754 3.21 15.75 -53.65
N ARG A 755 2.43 16.41 -54.52
CA ARG A 755 1.88 15.80 -55.73
C ARG A 755 2.93 15.90 -56.84
N ILE A 756 3.42 14.76 -57.33
CA ILE A 756 4.27 14.67 -58.52
C ILE A 756 3.47 13.95 -59.62
N GLY A 757 2.84 14.70 -60.51
CA GLY A 757 1.97 14.15 -61.57
C GLY A 757 0.77 13.35 -61.01
N HIS A 758 0.53 12.13 -61.51
CA HIS A 758 -0.54 11.23 -61.06
C HIS A 758 -0.13 10.26 -59.93
N ARG A 759 1.07 10.38 -59.35
CA ARG A 759 1.50 9.54 -58.22
C ARG A 759 1.71 10.38 -56.96
N VAL A 760 1.16 9.89 -55.85
CA VAL A 760 1.39 10.43 -54.50
C VAL A 760 2.61 9.72 -53.93
N ALA A 761 3.71 10.45 -53.71
CA ALA A 761 4.90 9.91 -53.04
C ALA A 761 4.81 10.20 -51.52
N PRO A 762 5.03 9.21 -50.63
CA PRO A 762 5.10 9.46 -49.19
C PRO A 762 6.40 10.19 -48.82
N VAL A 763 6.32 11.06 -47.82
CA VAL A 763 7.46 11.86 -47.33
C VAL A 763 8.25 11.03 -46.32
N GLU A 764 9.39 10.47 -46.73
CA GLU A 764 10.42 9.94 -45.82
C GLU A 764 11.61 10.91 -45.74
N GLY A 765 11.66 11.72 -44.67
CA GLY A 765 12.88 12.04 -43.92
C GLY A 765 14.06 12.83 -44.55
N GLY A 766 13.94 13.48 -45.70
CA GLY A 766 15.02 14.29 -46.30
C GLY A 766 14.72 15.81 -46.37
N PRO A 767 15.76 16.70 -46.36
CA PRO A 767 15.57 18.13 -46.59
C PRO A 767 15.05 18.40 -48.01
N PRO A 768 14.38 19.54 -48.25
CA PRO A 768 13.73 19.83 -49.53
C PRO A 768 14.78 19.95 -50.64
N GLN A 769 14.63 19.19 -51.72
CA GLN A 769 15.31 19.46 -52.97
C GLN A 769 14.46 20.49 -53.74
N ASP A 770 15.10 21.55 -54.24
CA ASP A 770 14.52 22.63 -55.07
C ASP A 770 13.97 22.10 -56.40
N SER A 771 12.83 21.41 -56.38
CA SER A 771 11.93 21.32 -57.52
C SER A 771 10.72 22.22 -57.24
N GLY A 772 10.29 23.02 -58.21
CA GLY A 772 9.18 23.98 -58.11
C GLY A 772 7.80 23.34 -57.95
N ASP A 773 7.67 22.30 -57.14
CA ASP A 773 6.45 21.55 -56.88
C ASP A 773 5.67 22.18 -55.72
N GLU A 774 4.56 22.86 -56.04
CA GLU A 774 3.67 23.46 -55.04
C GLU A 774 2.93 22.38 -54.23
N ARG A 775 3.12 22.40 -52.91
CA ARG A 775 2.31 21.59 -51.99
C ARG A 775 0.87 22.09 -51.99
N PRO A 776 -0.14 21.21 -52.07
CA PRO A 776 -1.53 21.63 -52.01
C PRO A 776 -1.80 22.36 -50.68
N ALA A 777 -2.40 23.54 -50.75
CA ALA A 777 -2.76 24.31 -49.58
C ALA A 777 -3.85 23.58 -48.78
N ILE A 778 -3.64 23.38 -47.47
CA ILE A 778 -4.66 22.80 -46.59
C ILE A 778 -5.82 23.78 -46.44
N ARG A 779 -7.04 23.32 -46.72
CA ARG A 779 -8.28 24.12 -46.59
C ARG A 779 -9.19 23.60 -45.49
N ARG A 780 -9.06 22.33 -45.11
CA ARG A 780 -9.97 21.66 -44.18
C ARG A 780 -9.20 21.11 -42.99
N PHE A 781 -9.16 21.89 -41.91
CA PHE A 781 -8.60 21.47 -40.63
C PHE A 781 -9.70 20.84 -39.76
N VAL A 782 -9.49 19.61 -39.32
CA VAL A 782 -10.38 18.96 -38.34
C VAL A 782 -9.64 18.80 -37.03
N VAL A 783 -10.15 19.46 -35.98
CA VAL A 783 -9.64 19.36 -34.61
C VAL A 783 -10.54 18.43 -33.82
N THR A 784 -9.97 17.38 -33.26
CA THR A 784 -10.67 16.44 -32.38
C THR A 784 -9.88 16.19 -31.10
N THR A 785 -10.45 15.39 -30.20
CA THR A 785 -9.89 15.04 -28.90
C THR A 785 -10.45 13.69 -28.45
N PRO A 786 -9.76 12.92 -27.60
CA PRO A 786 -10.29 11.64 -27.12
C PRO A 786 -11.63 11.79 -26.39
N THR A 787 -11.71 12.78 -25.48
CA THR A 787 -12.89 13.09 -24.69
C THR A 787 -13.10 14.61 -24.64
N PRO A 788 -14.34 15.11 -24.43
CA PRO A 788 -14.61 16.54 -24.51
C PRO A 788 -13.79 17.42 -23.55
N ASP A 789 -12.74 18.09 -24.06
CA ASP A 789 -11.93 19.03 -23.28
C ASP A 789 -12.09 20.49 -23.77
N ARG A 790 -12.06 21.43 -22.82
CA ARG A 790 -12.10 22.87 -23.11
C ARG A 790 -10.89 23.38 -23.91
N ALA A 791 -9.77 22.67 -23.84
CA ALA A 791 -8.51 23.06 -24.44
C ALA A 791 -8.53 22.82 -25.96
N ALA A 792 -9.14 21.72 -26.43
CA ALA A 792 -9.39 21.47 -27.86
C ALA A 792 -10.22 22.58 -28.52
N ARG A 793 -11.22 23.12 -27.81
CA ARG A 793 -12.03 24.25 -28.29
C ARG A 793 -11.20 25.51 -28.54
N GLY A 794 -10.29 25.80 -27.62
CA GLY A 794 -9.41 26.96 -27.76
C GLY A 794 -8.27 26.73 -28.73
N LEU A 795 -7.84 25.48 -28.95
CA LEU A 795 -6.93 25.13 -30.04
C LEU A 795 -7.60 25.34 -31.40
N ALA A 796 -8.81 24.82 -31.62
CA ALA A 796 -9.56 25.04 -32.87
C ALA A 796 -9.76 26.53 -33.17
N ALA A 797 -10.14 27.31 -32.15
CA ALA A 797 -10.24 28.76 -32.29
C ALA A 797 -8.87 29.44 -32.55
N GLY A 798 -7.78 28.91 -31.97
CA GLY A 798 -6.42 29.41 -32.17
C GLY A 798 -5.85 29.11 -33.56
N VAL A 799 -6.10 27.90 -34.09
CA VAL A 799 -5.77 27.52 -35.48
C VAL A 799 -6.53 28.41 -36.46
N ALA A 800 -7.84 28.61 -36.23
CA ALA A 800 -8.63 29.54 -37.04
C ALA A 800 -8.10 30.98 -36.99
N ALA A 801 -7.61 31.42 -35.82
CA ALA A 801 -6.98 32.73 -35.66
C ALA A 801 -5.66 32.84 -36.44
N ALA A 802 -4.85 31.78 -36.45
CA ALA A 802 -3.57 31.75 -37.15
C ALA A 802 -3.75 31.80 -38.67
N CYS A 803 -4.66 31.00 -39.24
CA CYS A 803 -5.02 31.05 -40.66
C CYS A 803 -5.51 32.45 -41.06
N ALA A 804 -6.37 33.07 -40.24
CA ALA A 804 -6.87 34.41 -40.50
C ALA A 804 -5.77 35.49 -40.42
N ALA A 805 -4.82 35.34 -39.50
CA ALA A 805 -3.66 36.22 -39.39
C ALA A 805 -2.72 36.12 -40.59
N GLN A 806 -2.70 34.98 -41.29
CA GLN A 806 -2.01 34.79 -42.58
C GLN A 806 -2.81 35.38 -43.78
N GLY A 807 -3.93 36.06 -43.53
CA GLY A 807 -4.74 36.71 -44.57
C GLY A 807 -5.86 35.83 -45.16
N GLN A 808 -6.01 34.58 -44.71
CA GLN A 808 -7.03 33.68 -45.23
C GLN A 808 -8.43 34.03 -44.73
N ARG A 809 -9.46 33.73 -45.53
CA ARG A 809 -10.86 33.75 -45.09
C ARG A 809 -11.14 32.44 -44.35
N VAL A 810 -11.59 32.52 -43.11
CA VAL A 810 -11.71 31.35 -42.23
C VAL A 810 -13.13 31.20 -41.70
N VAL A 811 -13.64 29.96 -41.70
CA VAL A 811 -14.89 29.58 -41.04
C VAL A 811 -14.58 28.58 -39.93
N LEU A 812 -14.80 28.97 -38.68
CA LEU A 812 -14.74 28.08 -37.52
C LEU A 812 -16.10 27.38 -37.38
N VAL A 813 -16.12 26.05 -37.38
CA VAL A 813 -17.34 25.25 -37.30
C VAL A 813 -17.35 24.46 -35.99
N ASP A 814 -18.42 24.57 -35.21
CA ASP A 814 -18.65 23.69 -34.06
C ASP A 814 -19.47 22.47 -34.50
N ALA A 815 -18.79 21.37 -34.81
CA ALA A 815 -19.41 20.08 -35.13
C ALA A 815 -19.49 19.15 -33.90
N GLN A 816 -19.08 19.61 -32.71
CA GLN A 816 -19.07 18.83 -31.46
C GLN A 816 -20.49 18.73 -30.88
N ILE A 817 -21.39 18.05 -31.60
CA ILE A 817 -22.81 17.91 -31.26
C ILE A 817 -23.06 17.19 -29.92
N ASP A 818 -22.11 16.35 -29.48
CA ASP A 818 -22.13 15.68 -28.17
C ASP A 818 -21.93 16.65 -27.01
N SER A 819 -21.23 17.77 -27.24
CA SER A 819 -21.01 18.81 -26.23
C SER A 819 -20.74 20.19 -26.85
N PRO A 820 -21.77 20.88 -27.40
CA PRO A 820 -21.63 22.11 -28.22
C PRO A 820 -21.36 23.36 -27.37
N ARG A 821 -20.38 23.29 -26.46
CA ARG A 821 -20.01 24.35 -25.54
C ARG A 821 -19.26 25.49 -26.24
N LEU A 822 -18.68 25.26 -27.42
CA LEU A 822 -18.12 26.34 -28.23
C LEU A 822 -19.24 27.23 -28.78
N SER A 823 -20.33 26.63 -29.28
CA SER A 823 -21.55 27.33 -29.69
C SER A 823 -22.18 28.13 -28.56
N MET A 824 -22.33 27.52 -27.37
CA MET A 824 -22.85 28.22 -26.18
C MET A 824 -22.04 29.47 -25.83
N ARG A 825 -20.73 29.48 -26.13
CA ARG A 825 -19.83 30.57 -25.80
C ARG A 825 -19.76 31.66 -26.88
N LEU A 826 -19.70 31.26 -28.16
CA LEU A 826 -19.51 32.21 -29.28
C LEU A 826 -20.82 32.72 -29.88
N ALA A 827 -21.90 31.94 -29.78
CA ALA A 827 -23.22 32.27 -30.32
C ALA A 827 -24.34 31.94 -29.30
N PRO A 828 -24.32 32.53 -28.09
CA PRO A 828 -25.33 32.25 -27.08
C PRO A 828 -26.73 32.61 -27.58
N GLY A 829 -27.70 31.70 -27.37
CA GLY A 829 -29.10 31.89 -27.76
C GLY A 829 -29.46 31.56 -29.21
N ARG A 830 -28.50 31.22 -30.08
CA ARG A 830 -28.81 30.79 -31.46
C ARG A 830 -29.34 29.36 -31.50
N ARG A 831 -30.57 29.21 -32.00
CA ARG A 831 -31.24 27.90 -32.13
C ARG A 831 -30.93 27.17 -33.45
N ARG A 832 -30.58 27.89 -34.52
CA ARG A 832 -30.22 27.31 -35.83
C ARG A 832 -28.70 27.23 -35.99
N GLY A 833 -28.21 26.08 -36.43
CA GLY A 833 -26.80 25.80 -36.68
C GLY A 833 -26.61 24.60 -37.60
N LEU A 834 -25.47 23.95 -37.49
CA LEU A 834 -25.02 22.83 -38.32
C LEU A 834 -26.05 21.69 -38.43
N VAL A 835 -26.71 21.35 -37.32
CA VAL A 835 -27.78 20.35 -37.28
C VAL A 835 -28.96 20.75 -38.17
N GLN A 836 -29.38 22.02 -38.12
CA GLN A 836 -30.49 22.52 -38.92
C GLN A 836 -30.13 22.59 -40.41
N VAL A 837 -28.88 22.93 -40.74
CA VAL A 837 -28.37 22.90 -42.12
C VAL A 837 -28.39 21.47 -42.67
N SER A 838 -27.87 20.51 -41.91
CA SER A 838 -27.86 19.10 -42.32
C SER A 838 -29.27 18.51 -42.50
N SER A 839 -30.28 19.06 -41.83
CA SER A 839 -31.69 18.67 -41.98
C SER A 839 -32.43 19.43 -43.09
N GLY A 840 -31.75 20.29 -43.87
CA GLY A 840 -32.36 21.15 -44.90
C GLY A 840 -33.24 22.29 -44.35
N SER A 841 -33.30 22.48 -43.04
CA SER A 841 -34.16 23.48 -42.37
C SER A 841 -33.53 24.88 -42.31
N ALA A 842 -32.28 25.03 -42.74
CA ALA A 842 -31.57 26.31 -42.85
C ALA A 842 -30.43 26.20 -43.89
N SER A 843 -30.00 27.31 -44.47
CA SER A 843 -28.79 27.35 -45.32
C SER A 843 -27.53 27.73 -44.52
N ILE A 844 -26.34 27.46 -45.06
CA ILE A 844 -25.06 27.86 -44.44
C ILE A 844 -24.99 29.37 -44.22
N SER A 845 -25.44 30.15 -45.21
CA SER A 845 -25.47 31.62 -45.13
C SER A 845 -26.35 32.14 -43.99
N GLN A 846 -27.45 31.45 -43.67
CA GLN A 846 -28.35 31.82 -42.57
C GLN A 846 -27.77 31.54 -41.18
N VAL A 847 -26.97 30.48 -41.04
CA VAL A 847 -26.39 30.07 -39.75
C VAL A 847 -25.03 30.69 -39.47
N MET A 848 -24.32 31.14 -40.50
CA MET A 848 -23.01 31.75 -40.38
C MET A 848 -23.06 33.10 -39.62
N THR A 849 -22.15 33.29 -38.67
CA THR A 849 -22.12 34.47 -37.78
C THR A 849 -20.74 35.09 -37.68
N ARG A 850 -20.69 36.36 -37.25
CA ARG A 850 -19.43 37.00 -36.83
C ARG A 850 -19.06 36.52 -35.42
N ILE A 851 -17.78 36.25 -35.20
CA ILE A 851 -17.29 35.87 -33.87
C ILE A 851 -17.26 37.08 -32.95
N ARG A 852 -17.81 36.93 -31.74
CA ARG A 852 -17.64 37.90 -30.66
C ARG A 852 -16.22 37.81 -30.11
N ARG A 853 -15.34 38.74 -30.50
CA ARG A 853 -13.91 38.73 -30.13
C ARG A 853 -13.69 38.59 -28.62
N PHE A 854 -14.51 39.24 -27.78
CA PHE A 854 -14.39 39.16 -26.33
C PHE A 854 -14.73 37.77 -25.74
N ALA A 855 -15.49 36.94 -26.46
CA ALA A 855 -15.82 35.60 -26.01
C ALA A 855 -14.64 34.62 -26.19
N LEU A 856 -13.63 34.95 -27.01
CA LEU A 856 -12.45 34.12 -27.24
C LEU A 856 -11.42 34.22 -26.08
N PRO A 857 -10.63 33.17 -25.83
CA PRO A 857 -9.51 33.23 -24.90
C PRO A 857 -8.50 34.33 -25.25
N SER A 858 -7.83 34.90 -24.26
CA SER A 858 -6.90 36.03 -24.44
C SER A 858 -5.78 35.73 -25.45
N ALA A 859 -5.22 34.52 -25.43
CA ALA A 859 -4.23 34.06 -26.39
C ALA A 859 -4.75 34.12 -27.83
N VAL A 860 -5.94 33.56 -28.08
CA VAL A 860 -6.58 33.55 -29.40
C VAL A 860 -6.88 34.96 -29.89
N ARG A 861 -7.35 35.86 -29.01
CA ARG A 861 -7.62 37.27 -29.37
C ARG A 861 -6.37 38.04 -29.79
N ARG A 862 -5.21 37.71 -29.20
CA ARG A 862 -3.91 38.30 -29.56
C ARG A 862 -3.50 37.84 -30.95
N THR A 863 -3.58 36.53 -31.22
CA THR A 863 -3.31 35.96 -32.56
C THR A 863 -4.21 36.56 -33.63
N LEU A 864 -5.50 36.70 -33.32
CA LEU A 864 -6.49 37.24 -34.26
C LEU A 864 -6.22 38.70 -34.67
N GLY A 865 -5.53 39.49 -33.84
CA GLY A 865 -5.09 40.85 -34.15
C GLY A 865 -6.18 41.73 -34.81
N ARG A 866 -5.85 42.32 -35.95
CA ARG A 866 -6.78 43.09 -36.82
C ARG A 866 -7.57 42.19 -37.78
N ALA A 867 -7.18 40.92 -37.95
CA ALA A 867 -7.79 39.96 -38.87
C ALA A 867 -9.17 39.42 -38.42
N SER A 868 -9.80 40.03 -37.42
CA SER A 868 -11.12 39.59 -36.93
C SER A 868 -12.26 39.65 -37.94
N GLY A 869 -12.13 40.49 -38.97
CA GLY A 869 -13.08 40.54 -40.08
C GLY A 869 -13.11 39.25 -40.91
N ASN A 870 -12.00 38.51 -40.93
CA ASN A 870 -11.77 37.36 -41.81
C ASN A 870 -12.27 36.04 -41.22
N VAL A 871 -12.73 36.03 -39.95
CA VAL A 871 -13.24 34.82 -39.31
C VAL A 871 -14.77 34.88 -39.17
N ARG A 872 -15.42 33.80 -39.60
CA ARG A 872 -16.84 33.52 -39.38
C ARG A 872 -17.01 32.26 -38.53
N PHE A 873 -18.17 32.11 -37.92
CA PHE A 873 -18.49 30.97 -37.06
C PHE A 873 -19.84 30.36 -37.38
N ILE A 874 -19.86 29.03 -37.48
CA ILE A 874 -21.07 28.22 -37.65
C ILE A 874 -21.29 27.44 -36.34
N PRO A 875 -22.37 27.72 -35.58
CA PRO A 875 -22.68 26.98 -34.36
C PRO A 875 -23.24 25.59 -34.70
N ALA A 876 -23.16 24.64 -33.75
CA ALA A 876 -23.73 23.30 -33.88
C ALA A 876 -25.26 23.32 -34.05
N GLY A 877 -25.95 24.27 -33.42
CA GLY A 877 -27.41 24.40 -33.45
C GLY A 877 -28.12 23.68 -32.29
N THR A 878 -29.44 23.54 -32.38
CA THR A 878 -30.20 22.82 -31.35
C THR A 878 -30.06 21.32 -31.51
N VAL A 879 -29.36 20.69 -30.56
CA VAL A 879 -29.20 19.23 -30.47
C VAL A 879 -30.25 18.69 -29.50
N ARG A 880 -31.12 17.78 -29.94
CA ARG A 880 -32.04 17.09 -29.03
C ARG A 880 -31.27 15.98 -28.30
N PRO A 881 -31.33 15.91 -26.96
CA PRO A 881 -30.70 14.82 -26.24
C PRO A 881 -31.40 13.51 -26.63
N ARG A 882 -30.68 12.62 -27.35
CA ARG A 882 -31.01 11.22 -27.76
C ARG A 882 -31.06 10.93 -29.27
N THR A 883 -30.88 11.88 -30.17
CA THR A 883 -30.83 11.59 -31.61
C THR A 883 -29.39 11.45 -32.11
N ASP A 884 -29.06 10.31 -32.72
CA ASP A 884 -27.83 10.08 -33.49
C ASP A 884 -27.90 10.88 -34.80
N VAL A 885 -27.86 12.21 -34.69
CA VAL A 885 -27.91 13.09 -35.86
C VAL A 885 -26.58 12.98 -36.58
N LEU A 886 -26.63 12.34 -37.75
CA LEU A 886 -25.51 12.28 -38.68
C LEU A 886 -25.43 13.62 -39.42
N VAL A 887 -24.34 14.36 -39.19
CA VAL A 887 -24.10 15.64 -39.85
C VAL A 887 -23.05 15.42 -40.93
N SER A 888 -23.45 15.56 -42.19
CA SER A 888 -22.55 15.36 -43.34
C SER A 888 -21.71 16.60 -43.62
N PRO A 889 -20.37 16.51 -43.71
CA PRO A 889 -19.50 17.65 -44.01
C PRO A 889 -19.69 18.21 -45.42
N ALA A 890 -20.33 17.47 -46.34
CA ALA A 890 -20.50 17.86 -47.75
C ALA A 890 -21.18 19.22 -47.95
N MET A 891 -22.03 19.63 -47.02
CA MET A 891 -22.63 20.97 -47.01
C MET A 891 -21.57 22.08 -47.02
N LEU A 892 -20.42 21.89 -46.35
CA LEU A 892 -19.38 22.91 -46.22
C LEU A 892 -18.63 23.17 -47.54
N GLU A 893 -18.82 22.35 -48.57
CA GLU A 893 -18.29 22.62 -49.92
C GLU A 893 -18.91 23.90 -50.53
N GLU A 894 -20.09 24.34 -50.05
CA GLU A 894 -20.70 25.62 -50.46
C GLU A 894 -19.88 26.85 -50.06
N LEU A 895 -18.91 26.73 -49.15
CA LEU A 895 -18.09 27.85 -48.68
C LEU A 895 -17.12 28.38 -49.75
N GLY A 896 -16.95 27.66 -50.86
CA GLY A 896 -16.09 28.04 -51.98
C GLY A 896 -14.61 27.73 -51.75
N PRO A 897 -13.80 27.70 -52.83
CA PRO A 897 -12.42 27.21 -52.78
C PRO A 897 -11.45 28.09 -51.98
N ASP A 898 -11.76 29.37 -51.75
CA ASP A 898 -10.85 30.32 -51.10
C ASP A 898 -11.05 30.43 -49.58
N VAL A 899 -11.88 29.57 -49.00
CA VAL A 899 -12.24 29.60 -47.58
C VAL A 899 -11.63 28.40 -46.86
N VAL A 900 -10.94 28.68 -45.76
CA VAL A 900 -10.40 27.65 -44.86
C VAL A 900 -11.44 27.31 -43.79
N ALA A 901 -11.84 26.05 -43.73
CA ALA A 901 -12.73 25.53 -42.71
C ALA A 901 -11.91 24.92 -41.57
N VAL A 902 -12.11 25.42 -40.35
CA VAL A 902 -11.56 24.81 -39.13
C VAL A 902 -12.72 24.23 -38.34
N VAL A 903 -12.82 22.91 -38.30
CA VAL A 903 -13.93 22.18 -37.69
C VAL A 903 -13.49 21.61 -36.35
N LEU A 904 -14.22 21.94 -35.29
CA LEU A 904 -14.15 21.20 -34.03
C LEU A 904 -15.09 20.00 -34.12
N ALA A 905 -14.53 18.82 -34.39
CA ALA A 905 -15.29 17.58 -34.53
C ALA A 905 -15.71 16.99 -33.17
N PRO A 906 -16.70 16.08 -33.16
CA PRO A 906 -17.01 15.28 -31.98
C PRO A 906 -15.77 14.55 -31.43
N SER A 907 -15.78 14.26 -30.13
CA SER A 907 -14.69 13.49 -29.51
C SER A 907 -14.68 12.05 -30.02
N LEU A 908 -13.48 11.51 -30.29
CA LEU A 908 -13.31 10.21 -30.94
C LEU A 908 -13.91 9.05 -30.13
N LEU A 909 -13.91 9.15 -28.80
CA LEU A 909 -14.48 8.13 -27.91
C LEU A 909 -15.92 8.46 -27.46
N SER A 910 -16.54 9.48 -28.05
CA SER A 910 -17.95 9.79 -27.82
C SER A 910 -18.85 8.87 -28.65
N ARG A 911 -20.17 8.92 -28.40
CA ARG A 911 -21.16 8.20 -29.23
C ARG A 911 -21.46 8.91 -30.55
N ALA A 912 -21.02 10.15 -30.73
CA ALA A 912 -21.35 10.94 -31.92
C ALA A 912 -20.49 10.50 -33.11
N PRO A 913 -21.08 10.36 -34.32
CA PRO A 913 -20.37 9.92 -35.51
C PRO A 913 -19.30 10.95 -35.93
N VAL A 914 -18.05 10.49 -36.03
CA VAL A 914 -16.88 11.34 -36.34
C VAL A 914 -16.21 10.98 -37.67
N SER A 915 -16.43 9.76 -38.18
CA SER A 915 -15.76 9.23 -39.38
C SER A 915 -15.91 10.11 -40.61
N GLN A 916 -17.10 10.68 -40.84
CA GLN A 916 -17.35 11.58 -41.97
C GLN A 916 -16.47 12.83 -41.93
N TRP A 917 -16.27 13.40 -40.74
CA TRP A 917 -15.41 14.58 -40.56
C TRP A 917 -13.94 14.24 -40.80
N LEU A 918 -13.49 13.09 -40.30
CA LEU A 918 -12.11 12.64 -40.44
C LEU A 918 -11.75 12.31 -41.90
N GLY A 919 -12.68 11.69 -42.65
CA GLY A 919 -12.49 11.40 -44.07
C GLY A 919 -12.58 12.63 -44.98
N TRP A 920 -13.24 13.70 -44.52
CA TRP A 920 -13.36 14.97 -45.26
C TRP A 920 -12.18 15.93 -45.04
N ALA A 921 -11.39 15.72 -43.98
CA ALA A 921 -10.29 16.59 -43.60
C ALA A 921 -9.11 16.54 -44.60
N ASP A 922 -8.51 17.69 -44.85
CA ASP A 922 -7.18 17.78 -45.50
C ASP A 922 -6.07 17.58 -44.45
N ALA A 923 -6.32 17.99 -43.20
CA ALA A 923 -5.45 17.71 -42.07
C ALA A 923 -6.24 17.49 -40.78
N THR A 924 -5.90 16.45 -40.02
CA THR A 924 -6.54 16.15 -38.74
C THR A 924 -5.62 16.34 -37.55
N LEU A 925 -6.07 17.12 -36.57
CA LEU A 925 -5.36 17.47 -35.35
C LEU A 925 -5.99 16.77 -34.14
N LEU A 926 -5.28 15.79 -33.57
CA LEU A 926 -5.66 15.15 -32.31
C LEU A 926 -5.13 15.96 -31.13
N THR A 927 -6.04 16.55 -30.35
CA THR A 927 -5.66 17.35 -29.19
C THR A 927 -5.49 16.48 -27.96
N LEU A 928 -4.26 16.46 -27.44
CA LEU A 928 -3.92 15.82 -26.17
C LEU A 928 -3.52 16.90 -25.15
N VAL A 929 -3.88 16.68 -23.89
CA VAL A 929 -3.69 17.66 -22.83
C VAL A 929 -2.85 17.05 -21.73
N GLU A 930 -1.68 17.63 -21.50
CA GLU A 930 -0.72 17.15 -20.52
C GLU A 930 -1.34 17.03 -19.12
N GLY A 931 -1.15 15.92 -18.42
CA GLY A 931 -1.68 15.68 -17.07
C GLY A 931 -3.21 15.67 -16.94
N ARG A 932 -3.96 15.76 -18.05
CA ARG A 932 -5.43 15.66 -18.08
C ARG A 932 -5.92 14.51 -18.95
N THR A 933 -5.35 14.33 -20.13
CA THR A 933 -5.72 13.23 -21.01
C THR A 933 -5.16 11.92 -20.47
N VAL A 934 -6.05 10.94 -20.29
CA VAL A 934 -5.68 9.58 -19.87
C VAL A 934 -4.94 8.92 -21.04
N THR A 935 -3.84 8.23 -20.74
CA THR A 935 -2.99 7.60 -21.78
C THR A 935 -3.79 6.64 -22.67
N PHE A 936 -4.69 5.85 -22.07
CA PHE A 936 -5.55 4.92 -22.81
C PHE A 936 -6.51 5.62 -23.77
N ASP A 937 -7.13 6.72 -23.31
CA ASP A 937 -8.05 7.47 -24.16
C ASP A 937 -7.29 8.00 -25.39
N ALA A 938 -6.02 8.37 -25.23
CA ALA A 938 -5.20 8.83 -26.33
C ALA A 938 -4.74 7.72 -27.28
N GLU A 939 -4.38 6.55 -26.77
CA GLU A 939 -4.05 5.38 -27.59
C GLU A 939 -5.25 4.93 -28.43
N ASP A 940 -6.44 4.80 -27.81
CA ASP A 940 -7.67 4.41 -28.49
C ASP A 940 -8.06 5.48 -29.54
N ALA A 941 -7.98 6.76 -29.18
CA ALA A 941 -8.22 7.86 -30.10
C ALA A 941 -7.24 7.87 -31.28
N ALA A 942 -5.95 7.62 -31.04
CA ALA A 942 -4.96 7.53 -32.11
C ALA A 942 -5.17 6.31 -33.00
N GLY A 943 -5.63 5.19 -32.44
CA GLY A 943 -6.07 4.02 -33.19
C GLY A 943 -7.23 4.33 -34.13
N GLU A 944 -8.28 4.96 -33.61
CA GLU A 944 -9.42 5.43 -34.42
C GLU A 944 -8.97 6.41 -35.51
N LEU A 945 -8.11 7.37 -35.17
CA LEU A 945 -7.56 8.35 -36.10
C LEU A 945 -6.82 7.67 -37.27
N ARG A 946 -5.94 6.70 -36.99
CA ARG A 946 -5.23 5.94 -38.03
C ARG A 946 -6.17 5.12 -38.92
N SER A 947 -7.29 4.66 -38.37
CA SER A 947 -8.25 3.84 -39.12
C SER A 947 -9.24 4.65 -39.96
N LEU A 948 -9.55 5.88 -39.54
CA LEU A 948 -10.63 6.69 -40.13
C LEU A 948 -10.17 7.96 -40.84
N ALA A 949 -9.02 8.54 -40.49
CA ALA A 949 -8.56 9.80 -41.07
C ALA A 949 -7.60 9.60 -42.24
N ALA A 950 -7.73 10.46 -43.26
CA ALA A 950 -6.74 10.56 -44.32
C ALA A 950 -5.50 11.34 -43.80
N PRO A 951 -4.26 10.91 -44.12
CA PRO A 951 -3.07 11.69 -43.79
C PRO A 951 -3.00 12.99 -44.61
N PRO A 952 -2.42 14.07 -44.07
CA PRO A 952 -1.69 14.13 -42.79
C PRO A 952 -2.58 14.25 -41.54
N TYR A 953 -2.23 13.50 -40.50
CA TYR A 953 -2.80 13.64 -39.16
C TYR A 953 -1.70 13.61 -38.08
N GLY A 954 -1.95 14.28 -36.96
CA GLY A 954 -0.96 14.38 -35.89
C GLY A 954 -1.48 14.90 -34.57
N ILE A 955 -0.63 14.80 -33.55
CA ILE A 955 -0.95 15.21 -32.18
C ILE A 955 -0.54 16.66 -31.96
N VAL A 956 -1.42 17.45 -31.34
CA VAL A 956 -1.07 18.74 -30.75
C VAL A 956 -1.16 18.60 -29.23
N MET A 957 -0.02 18.76 -28.56
CA MET A 957 0.07 18.68 -27.11
C MET A 957 -0.23 20.04 -26.48
N LEU A 958 -1.14 20.06 -25.51
CA LEU A 958 -1.51 21.26 -24.77
C LEU A 958 -0.98 21.19 -23.33
N ASP A 959 -0.07 22.10 -22.98
CA ASP A 959 0.53 22.16 -21.64
C ASP A 959 -0.48 22.65 -20.58
N VAL A 960 -0.30 22.20 -19.34
CA VAL A 960 -1.17 22.55 -18.18
C VAL A 960 -0.54 23.56 -17.24
#